data_AF-A0A5N6YJ26-F1
#
_entry.id   AF-A0A5N6YJ26-F1
#
_cell.length_a   1.000
_cell.length_b   1.000
_cell.length_c   1.000
_cell.angle_alpha   90.00
_cell.angle_beta   90.00
_cell.angle_gamma   90.00
#
_symmetry.space_group_name_H-M   'P 1'
#
loop_
_entity.id
_entity.type
_entity.pdbx_description
1 polymer ?
#
loop_
_entity_poly.entity_id
_entity_poly.type
_entity_poly.pdbx_seq_one_letter_code
_entity_poly.pdbx_strand_id
1 'polypeptide(L)'
;MLHLRERFISGGRDALDFECSGVIHGRILRRGGAQCVAIHGRRVEPGCRDWTVNRVSSDATSCGIYRARFCSRHEDISLAMCLGLDQSCRFFVGQAHSVIYLSELHEWPTRYDMRVLDTPDKWVQSACVLCSNGCGLDIGVKDGRVVGTNGSFGIFHSWESIHHPDRLKHPPIRRNGKLERASWDEAMSLIVDKAKEIRARLTNHGIGFYTSGQLFLEEYYVLAMIGKAGLNTLHMDGNTRLCTATAAASMREPFGSDGQPGSYGDIDYTECLFMVGHNVANTQTVLWSRILDCLGGAYPPKLIVVDPRRSETTKRATIHLAPKIGTNVALLNGLQHLLLKNGWVNEEFVSKHVVGLQQLEVVVKEYTPEYVMRITGVPTTLLEEAAQIIGTSSSLLSTALQGVYQSNQATAAACQINNINLLLGNIGKPGSGILQMNGQPTAQNNRETGCDGEYPGFRNFLNQQHMQEIADHWNIDLIRMPHWNQPTHIQNMLNYIENGSIEMFRVSGTNPLVSLPNLHRVRELFTKPDLFLVVQDILPTETTAVADVVLPAAQWAEKTGCFTNADRTMHLSQKANKDGGPLIPYTTPEEVFDARKKMSYGRPCDCSELTFEKLTGGSGIQWPCTKEYPNGKERQFTDYKFFTDPDYCEDFGHDLETGALYTRAQYQAMNPAGRAILKAAHHKAPPEAPDDQFPLFLSTGRNVFHFHTRTKTGRARRLQQADPQPFVRMSDADARALYLTEGEMVVVRSRRGSVELPVRIGEINDGHVFIPFHFGYFDSKDPRSRAANELTVAEWDPVSKQPMFKSGAVRIEKCIQKEGRKENHSKEEQTAAIRSVKQKKGQGKVRVANASNSQSSAEERLRRLELWLGATHQALEVLNDIYKDLIPRLVHDPEVYSGLEVMRRITLDILRKLNPVISRYHESRQYGRKVATSLRDSLFPVVEEGSDAYEALVALQALDVFLTYIEGHLTALSPASQALWDHEFVDAVKFSQNDIQRQKAWATQHIKVKSPQTLLVPVAAPDELHSDESTLSGYLRC
;
A
#
# COMPACT_ATOMS: atom_id res chain seq x y z
N MET A 1 18.99 -3.21 52.53
CA MET A 1 18.11 -3.66 53.65
C MET A 1 16.73 -3.10 53.33
N LEU A 2 15.72 -3.91 52.98
CA LEU A 2 14.84 -4.67 53.89
C LEU A 2 14.19 -3.74 54.95
N HIS A 3 12.86 -3.63 55.12
CA HIS A 3 11.73 -4.24 54.38
C HIS A 3 10.38 -3.53 54.75
N LEU A 4 9.45 -3.44 53.77
CA LEU A 4 7.96 -3.55 53.86
C LEU A 4 7.09 -2.85 54.96
N ARG A 5 6.08 -2.09 54.48
CA ARG A 5 4.61 -2.13 54.80
C ARG A 5 4.09 -1.73 56.21
N GLU A 6 2.83 -1.28 56.44
CA GLU A 6 1.68 -0.82 55.60
C GLU A 6 0.65 -0.03 56.47
N ARG A 7 -0.10 0.93 55.87
CA ARG A 7 -1.46 1.47 56.21
C ARG A 7 -1.75 2.03 57.64
N PHE A 8 -2.50 3.12 57.83
CA PHE A 8 -3.91 3.32 57.45
C PHE A 8 -4.45 4.77 57.71
N ILE A 9 -5.50 5.16 56.97
CA ILE A 9 -6.66 6.04 57.34
C ILE A 9 -6.53 7.59 57.49
N SER A 10 -7.14 8.26 56.49
CA SER A 10 -8.12 9.39 56.51
C SER A 10 -7.78 10.83 56.97
N GLY A 11 -8.37 11.79 56.22
CA GLY A 11 -8.67 13.18 56.63
C GLY A 11 -7.52 14.18 56.38
N GLY A 12 -7.73 15.39 55.87
CA GLY A 12 -8.96 16.03 55.42
C GLY A 12 -8.91 17.56 55.50
N ARG A 13 -8.56 18.21 54.37
CA ARG A 13 -8.79 19.62 53.96
C ARG A 13 -8.58 20.78 54.96
N ASP A 14 -7.81 21.77 54.48
CA ASP A 14 -8.11 23.21 54.55
C ASP A 14 -7.28 23.93 53.46
N ALA A 15 -7.35 25.25 53.29
CA ALA A 15 -8.37 26.03 52.56
C ALA A 15 -7.75 27.37 52.10
N LEU A 16 -8.28 28.04 51.06
CA LEU A 16 -8.07 29.49 50.80
C LEU A 16 -9.00 30.04 49.70
N ASP A 17 -9.44 31.30 49.86
CA ASP A 17 -10.59 31.95 49.20
C ASP A 17 -10.25 32.86 47.99
N PHE A 18 -11.25 33.23 47.16
CA PHE A 18 -11.90 34.57 47.23
C PHE A 18 -13.13 34.76 46.29
N GLU A 19 -13.97 35.71 46.71
CA GLU A 19 -15.31 36.21 46.30
C GLU A 19 -15.63 36.37 44.77
N CYS A 20 -16.90 36.46 44.29
CA CYS A 20 -17.91 37.46 44.71
C CYS A 20 -19.38 37.26 44.21
N SER A 21 -20.34 37.40 45.15
CA SER A 21 -21.74 37.93 45.12
C SER A 21 -22.77 37.73 43.95
N GLY A 22 -24.07 37.47 44.29
CA GLY A 22 -25.20 37.58 43.33
C GLY A 22 -26.59 36.98 43.71
N VAL A 23 -27.27 37.50 44.74
CA VAL A 23 -28.53 37.00 45.39
C VAL A 23 -29.83 37.04 44.52
N ILE A 24 -30.81 36.11 44.72
CA ILE A 24 -32.28 36.35 44.97
C ILE A 24 -33.14 35.05 45.10
N HIS A 25 -34.26 35.13 45.86
CA HIS A 25 -35.16 34.07 46.37
C HIS A 25 -36.21 33.46 45.39
N GLY A 26 -36.85 32.33 45.77
CA GLY A 26 -38.34 32.27 45.67
C GLY A 26 -39.14 30.94 45.58
N ARG A 27 -39.44 30.29 46.73
CA ARG A 27 -40.69 29.54 47.11
C ARG A 27 -41.24 28.32 46.32
N ILE A 28 -41.66 27.32 47.12
CA ILE A 28 -42.52 26.15 46.83
C ILE A 28 -43.96 26.42 47.34
N LEU A 29 -45.00 25.73 46.80
CA LEU A 29 -46.29 25.27 47.39
C LEU A 29 -47.34 25.04 46.25
N ARG A 30 -48.35 24.14 46.26
CA ARG A 30 -48.67 22.86 46.98
C ARG A 30 -49.96 22.23 46.38
N ARG A 31 -50.26 20.95 46.70
CA ARG A 31 -51.55 20.20 46.55
C ARG A 31 -51.97 19.78 45.12
N GLY A 32 -52.68 18.66 44.90
CA GLY A 32 -53.01 17.53 45.83
C GLY A 32 -54.05 16.52 45.28
N GLY A 33 -54.13 15.34 45.94
CA GLY A 33 -55.27 14.37 45.92
C GLY A 33 -55.08 13.15 44.97
N ALA A 34 -54.93 11.89 45.41
CA ALA A 34 -55.87 11.00 46.13
C ALA A 34 -57.15 10.68 45.29
N GLN A 35 -57.68 9.46 45.14
CA GLN A 35 -57.70 8.20 45.93
C GLN A 35 -58.25 7.07 44.97
N CYS A 36 -58.04 5.74 45.07
CA CYS A 36 -58.45 4.79 46.12
C CYS A 36 -58.03 3.31 45.80
N VAL A 37 -57.67 2.54 46.85
CA VAL A 37 -58.14 1.16 47.25
C VAL A 37 -58.07 0.00 46.22
N ALA A 38 -57.18 -1.02 46.30
CA ALA A 38 -56.93 -2.11 47.30
C ALA A 38 -57.92 -3.31 47.21
N ILE A 39 -57.49 -4.59 47.24
CA ILE A 39 -57.16 -5.40 48.46
C ILE A 39 -56.41 -6.73 48.13
N HIS A 40 -55.42 -7.10 48.98
CA HIS A 40 -54.74 -8.38 49.33
C HIS A 40 -54.46 -9.54 48.32
N GLY A 41 -53.33 -10.29 48.40
CA GLY A 41 -52.13 -10.13 49.27
C GLY A 41 -51.16 -11.34 49.36
N ARG A 42 -49.97 -11.14 49.98
CA ARG A 42 -48.86 -12.09 50.32
C ARG A 42 -48.08 -12.66 49.10
N ARG A 43 -46.74 -12.78 49.07
CA ARG A 43 -45.61 -12.58 50.04
C ARG A 43 -44.29 -12.29 49.24
N VAL A 44 -43.44 -11.35 49.71
CA VAL A 44 -41.96 -11.49 49.98
C VAL A 44 -41.08 -12.13 48.86
N GLU A 45 -40.00 -11.56 48.29
CA GLU A 45 -38.95 -10.58 48.70
C GLU A 45 -38.28 -9.85 47.46
N PRO A 46 -37.22 -9.00 47.52
CA PRO A 46 -37.13 -7.79 46.69
C PRO A 46 -35.84 -7.63 45.83
N GLY A 47 -35.77 -6.58 44.98
CA GLY A 47 -34.46 -6.08 44.52
C GLY A 47 -34.33 -5.26 43.23
N CYS A 48 -35.05 -4.14 43.06
CA CYS A 48 -34.56 -3.02 42.23
C CYS A 48 -35.32 -1.73 42.58
N ARG A 49 -34.61 -0.60 42.76
CA ARG A 49 -35.20 0.72 43.05
C ARG A 49 -34.95 1.70 41.91
N ASP A 50 -36.04 2.38 41.54
CA ASP A 50 -36.13 3.80 41.22
C ASP A 50 -35.19 4.40 40.16
N TRP A 51 -35.74 4.58 38.94
CA TRP A 51 -35.31 5.61 38.00
C TRP A 51 -36.09 6.91 38.26
N THR A 52 -35.38 8.02 38.46
CA THR A 52 -36.01 9.36 38.60
C THR A 52 -35.97 10.09 37.26
N VAL A 53 -37.13 10.53 36.77
CA VAL A 53 -37.26 11.33 35.54
C VAL A 53 -36.85 12.79 35.81
N ASN A 54 -36.15 13.42 34.85
CA ASN A 54 -35.97 14.88 34.84
C ASN A 54 -36.31 15.51 33.48
N ARG A 55 -36.63 16.81 33.51
CA ARG A 55 -37.40 17.54 32.49
C ARG A 55 -36.64 17.89 31.21
N VAL A 56 -37.39 17.95 30.11
CA VAL A 56 -37.01 18.61 28.84
C VAL A 56 -37.41 20.08 28.86
N SER A 57 -36.52 20.97 28.38
CA SER A 57 -36.84 22.34 28.00
C SER A 57 -36.87 22.48 26.47
N SER A 58 -37.81 23.25 25.94
CA SER A 58 -37.96 23.51 24.51
C SER A 58 -37.06 24.65 24.03
N ASP A 59 -36.50 24.53 22.83
CA ASP A 59 -36.73 25.45 21.69
C ASP A 59 -35.68 25.24 20.57
N ALA A 60 -36.11 24.76 19.40
CA ALA A 60 -35.39 24.85 18.12
C ALA A 60 -36.29 24.42 16.94
N THR A 61 -37.04 25.34 16.35
CA THR A 61 -37.75 25.10 15.08
C THR A 61 -36.86 25.39 13.87
N SER A 62 -36.40 24.36 13.15
CA SER A 62 -36.30 24.33 11.67
C SER A 62 -35.51 23.13 11.10
N CYS A 63 -36.02 21.90 11.24
CA CYS A 63 -35.74 20.87 10.23
C CYS A 63 -36.90 19.86 10.15
N GLY A 64 -37.43 19.65 8.95
CA GLY A 64 -38.63 18.84 8.72
C GLY A 64 -38.30 17.40 8.35
N ILE A 65 -38.60 16.47 9.26
CA ILE A 65 -39.33 15.19 9.09
C ILE A 65 -38.82 14.19 10.14
N TYR A 66 -39.32 14.33 11.37
CA TYR A 66 -39.68 13.23 12.28
C TYR A 66 -40.68 13.79 13.30
N ARG A 67 -41.94 13.32 13.27
CA ARG A 67 -42.95 13.60 14.29
C ARG A 67 -43.63 12.30 14.70
N ALA A 68 -43.11 11.66 15.74
CA ALA A 68 -43.83 10.60 16.43
C ALA A 68 -44.90 11.23 17.34
N ARG A 69 -46.17 10.95 17.10
CA ARG A 69 -47.24 11.16 18.09
C ARG A 69 -47.34 9.90 18.94
N PHE A 70 -46.89 9.95 20.18
CA PHE A 70 -47.17 8.88 21.13
C PHE A 70 -48.63 8.93 21.58
N CYS A 71 -49.35 7.82 21.37
CA CYS A 71 -50.65 7.57 21.98
C CYS A 71 -50.58 6.23 22.69
N SER A 72 -50.88 6.21 23.99
CA SER A 72 -50.66 5.06 24.85
C SER A 72 -51.78 4.03 24.74
N ARG A 73 -51.48 2.82 24.21
CA ARG A 73 -51.89 1.48 24.72
C ARG A 73 -51.60 0.39 23.67
N HIS A 74 -51.05 -0.73 24.15
CA HIS A 74 -50.72 -1.97 23.41
C HIS A 74 -49.74 -1.84 22.24
N GLU A 75 -48.51 -2.29 22.46
CA GLU A 75 -47.49 -2.45 21.42
C GLU A 75 -47.32 -3.92 21.04
N ASP A 76 -47.93 -4.31 19.92
CA ASP A 76 -47.45 -5.38 19.04
C ASP A 76 -46.86 -4.69 17.80
N ILE A 77 -45.53 -4.64 17.67
CA ILE A 77 -44.88 -4.00 16.52
C ILE A 77 -44.78 -5.00 15.38
N SER A 78 -45.80 -5.01 14.52
CA SER A 78 -45.75 -5.67 13.21
C SER A 78 -45.37 -4.68 12.12
N LEU A 79 -44.27 -4.93 11.40
CA LEU A 79 -43.79 -4.04 10.35
C LEU A 79 -44.54 -4.30 9.03
N ALA A 80 -45.56 -3.49 8.73
CA ALA A 80 -46.32 -3.59 7.49
C ALA A 80 -45.46 -3.20 6.26
N MET A 81 -45.69 -3.88 5.14
CA MET A 81 -44.94 -3.68 3.90
C MET A 81 -45.20 -2.31 3.25
N CYS A 82 -44.12 -1.65 2.82
CA CYS A 82 -44.14 -0.73 1.68
C CYS A 82 -43.01 -1.12 0.71
N LEU A 83 -43.36 -1.27 -0.56
CA LEU A 83 -42.45 -1.51 -1.68
C LEU A 83 -42.00 -0.14 -2.23
N GLY A 84 -40.70 0.03 -2.53
CA GLY A 84 -40.19 1.26 -3.17
C GLY A 84 -39.16 2.11 -2.41
N LEU A 85 -38.39 1.52 -1.49
CA LEU A 85 -37.22 2.18 -0.88
C LEU A 85 -35.96 1.33 -1.08
N ASP A 86 -34.85 1.99 -1.39
CA ASP A 86 -33.54 1.40 -1.70
C ASP A 86 -33.09 0.35 -0.65
N GLN A 87 -32.54 -0.76 -1.14
CA GLN A 87 -32.00 -1.84 -0.31
C GLN A 87 -30.79 -1.40 0.51
N SER A 88 -30.05 -0.37 0.07
CA SER A 88 -28.94 0.22 0.83
C SER A 88 -29.37 0.58 2.26
N CYS A 89 -30.46 1.33 2.41
CA CYS A 89 -30.99 1.72 3.73
C CYS A 89 -31.51 0.53 4.54
N ARG A 90 -32.12 -0.50 3.93
CA ARG A 90 -32.70 -1.63 4.69
C ARG A 90 -31.66 -2.50 5.40
N PHE A 91 -30.40 -2.47 4.97
CA PHE A 91 -29.30 -3.13 5.69
C PHE A 91 -28.80 -2.33 6.91
N PHE A 92 -29.11 -1.03 6.99
CA PHE A 92 -28.67 -0.12 8.06
C PHE A 92 -29.81 0.26 9.02
N VAL A 93 -31.07 0.35 8.55
CA VAL A 93 -32.25 0.78 9.32
C VAL A 93 -32.84 -0.39 10.13
N GLY A 94 -32.01 -0.92 11.05
CA GLY A 94 -32.46 -1.70 12.21
C GLY A 94 -32.08 -1.03 13.53
N GLN A 95 -31.60 0.22 13.50
CA GLN A 95 -30.79 0.80 14.58
C GLN A 95 -31.28 2.18 15.00
N ALA A 96 -32.05 2.21 16.09
CA ALA A 96 -32.37 3.42 16.84
C ALA A 96 -32.60 3.09 18.32
N HIS A 97 -31.57 2.57 19.00
CA HIS A 97 -31.46 2.71 20.45
C HIS A 97 -30.56 3.92 20.71
N SER A 98 -31.15 4.98 21.25
CA SER A 98 -30.48 6.22 21.58
C SER A 98 -29.44 6.00 22.67
N VAL A 99 -28.16 6.14 22.36
CA VAL A 99 -27.10 6.30 23.36
C VAL A 99 -26.90 7.79 23.58
N ILE A 100 -27.26 8.26 24.77
CA ILE A 100 -27.00 9.64 25.18
C ILE A 100 -25.57 9.70 25.70
N TYR A 101 -24.72 10.47 25.02
CA TYR A 101 -23.32 10.67 25.43
C TYR A 101 -23.29 11.58 26.67
N LEU A 102 -22.90 11.02 27.82
CA LEU A 102 -22.61 11.81 29.03
C LEU A 102 -21.15 12.27 28.95
N SER A 103 -20.95 13.57 28.80
CA SER A 103 -19.67 14.21 28.46
C SER A 103 -18.55 14.14 29.51
N GLU A 104 -18.75 13.42 30.62
CA GLU A 104 -17.79 13.34 31.73
C GLU A 104 -16.99 12.03 31.76
N LEU A 105 -17.33 11.05 30.91
CA LEU A 105 -16.59 9.80 30.75
C LEU A 105 -16.19 9.64 29.28
N HIS A 106 -14.88 9.78 29.00
CA HIS A 106 -14.29 9.52 27.67
C HIS A 106 -14.16 8.02 27.36
N GLU A 107 -15.18 7.22 27.73
CA GLU A 107 -15.26 5.79 27.42
C GLU A 107 -16.25 5.57 26.29
N TRP A 108 -15.79 4.95 25.20
CA TRP A 108 -16.64 4.58 24.09
C TRP A 108 -17.65 3.50 24.53
N PRO A 109 -18.97 3.67 24.29
CA PRO A 109 -19.97 2.69 24.71
C PRO A 109 -19.77 1.34 24.01
N THR A 110 -19.60 0.27 24.78
CA THR A 110 -19.40 -1.09 24.28
C THR A 110 -20.58 -1.56 23.43
N ARG A 111 -20.41 -1.52 22.11
CA ARG A 111 -21.44 -1.95 21.14
C ARG A 111 -21.37 -3.46 20.91
N TYR A 112 -22.48 -4.13 21.18
CA TYR A 112 -22.59 -5.59 21.22
C TYR A 112 -23.54 -6.08 20.13
N ASP A 113 -22.99 -6.64 19.04
CA ASP A 113 -23.76 -7.17 17.92
C ASP A 113 -23.48 -8.67 17.75
N MET A 114 -24.54 -9.48 17.80
CA MET A 114 -24.46 -10.94 17.71
C MET A 114 -25.12 -11.46 16.43
N ARG A 115 -24.41 -12.30 15.68
CA ARG A 115 -24.97 -13.02 14.53
C ARG A 115 -24.62 -14.49 14.58
N VAL A 116 -25.62 -15.32 14.86
CA VAL A 116 -25.53 -16.78 14.88
C VAL A 116 -26.54 -17.43 13.92
N LEU A 117 -26.26 -18.65 13.49
CA LEU A 117 -27.19 -19.57 12.83
C LEU A 117 -27.79 -20.61 13.79
N ASP A 118 -27.12 -20.86 14.92
CA ASP A 118 -27.53 -21.77 15.98
C ASP A 118 -26.89 -21.31 17.32
N THR A 119 -27.43 -21.71 18.46
CA THR A 119 -26.92 -21.37 19.79
C THR A 119 -25.54 -22.01 20.02
N PRO A 120 -24.47 -21.24 20.27
CA PRO A 120 -23.14 -21.80 20.54
C PRO A 120 -23.07 -22.51 21.90
N ASP A 121 -22.30 -23.60 21.95
CA ASP A 121 -21.89 -24.26 23.21
C ASP A 121 -20.76 -23.49 23.90
N LYS A 122 -19.95 -22.77 23.11
CA LYS A 122 -18.85 -21.92 23.60
C LYS A 122 -18.57 -20.74 22.67
N TRP A 123 -17.94 -19.71 23.24
CA TRP A 123 -17.37 -18.57 22.53
C TRP A 123 -15.84 -18.65 22.57
N VAL A 124 -15.17 -18.23 21.49
CA VAL A 124 -13.71 -18.29 21.34
C VAL A 124 -13.18 -16.95 20.83
N GLN A 125 -12.26 -16.34 21.58
CA GLN A 125 -11.70 -15.02 21.27
C GLN A 125 -11.00 -14.97 19.91
N SER A 126 -11.28 -13.91 19.14
CA SER A 126 -10.62 -13.58 17.89
C SER A 126 -10.73 -12.07 17.57
N ALA A 127 -10.39 -11.69 16.35
CA ALA A 127 -10.64 -10.37 15.80
C ALA A 127 -10.84 -10.45 14.26
N CYS A 128 -11.48 -9.45 13.68
CA CYS A 128 -11.96 -9.47 12.30
C CYS A 128 -10.84 -9.41 11.24
N VAL A 129 -10.69 -10.47 10.44
CA VAL A 129 -9.72 -10.57 9.33
C VAL A 129 -10.27 -10.14 7.97
N LEU A 130 -10.93 -8.97 7.93
CA LEU A 130 -11.45 -8.37 6.69
C LEU A 130 -10.77 -7.03 6.38
N CYS A 131 -11.06 -5.97 7.13
CA CYS A 131 -10.37 -4.69 7.00
C CYS A 131 -9.24 -4.59 8.03
N SER A 132 -8.44 -3.53 7.93
CA SER A 132 -7.31 -3.25 8.82
C SER A 132 -7.68 -2.76 10.23
N ASN A 133 -8.96 -2.74 10.60
CA ASN A 133 -9.37 -2.18 11.89
C ASN A 133 -9.01 -3.09 13.06
N GLY A 134 -8.98 -4.42 12.87
CA GLY A 134 -8.76 -5.36 13.98
C GLY A 134 -9.92 -5.42 14.98
N CYS A 135 -11.16 -5.36 14.49
CA CYS A 135 -12.35 -5.37 15.36
C CYS A 135 -12.40 -6.66 16.20
N GLY A 136 -12.24 -6.55 17.52
CA GLY A 136 -12.34 -7.68 18.46
C GLY A 136 -13.71 -8.34 18.42
N LEU A 137 -13.75 -9.67 18.41
CA LEU A 137 -14.98 -10.46 18.37
C LEU A 137 -14.75 -11.88 18.91
N ASP A 138 -15.82 -12.51 19.36
CA ASP A 138 -15.85 -13.93 19.68
C ASP A 138 -16.46 -14.74 18.53
N ILE A 139 -15.92 -15.94 18.32
CA ILE A 139 -16.43 -16.96 17.40
C ILE A 139 -17.30 -17.93 18.19
N GLY A 140 -18.57 -18.05 17.79
CA GLY A 140 -19.51 -19.00 18.38
C GLY A 140 -19.32 -20.39 17.78
N VAL A 141 -19.09 -21.39 18.63
CA VAL A 141 -18.88 -22.79 18.23
C VAL A 141 -19.95 -23.68 18.83
N LYS A 142 -20.55 -24.54 18.01
CA LYS A 142 -21.46 -25.63 18.41
C LYS A 142 -21.03 -26.93 17.77
N ASP A 143 -20.97 -28.04 18.51
CA ASP A 143 -20.54 -29.36 18.01
C ASP A 143 -19.19 -29.32 17.23
N GLY A 144 -18.25 -28.46 17.66
CA GLY A 144 -16.97 -28.23 16.98
C GLY A 144 -17.03 -27.41 15.68
N ARG A 145 -18.20 -26.90 15.29
CA ARG A 145 -18.42 -26.11 14.07
C ARG A 145 -18.65 -24.64 14.42
N VAL A 146 -18.08 -23.72 13.64
CA VAL A 146 -18.41 -22.29 13.75
C VAL A 146 -19.87 -22.08 13.34
N VAL A 147 -20.69 -21.50 14.23
CA VAL A 147 -22.11 -21.19 14.02
C VAL A 147 -22.43 -19.70 14.08
N GLY A 148 -21.45 -18.85 14.41
CA GLY A 148 -21.65 -17.40 14.41
C GLY A 148 -20.47 -16.60 14.93
N THR A 149 -20.70 -15.29 15.08
CA THR A 149 -19.75 -14.33 15.64
C THR A 149 -20.49 -13.29 16.49
N ASN A 150 -19.83 -12.76 17.51
CA ASN A 150 -20.35 -11.79 18.47
C ASN A 150 -19.29 -10.71 18.75
N GLY A 151 -19.63 -9.43 18.66
CA GLY A 151 -18.66 -8.35 18.92
C GLY A 151 -18.98 -7.06 18.17
N SER A 152 -18.03 -6.13 18.13
CA SER A 152 -18.23 -4.84 17.48
C SER A 152 -18.28 -4.96 15.95
N PHE A 153 -19.16 -4.18 15.33
CA PHE A 153 -19.58 -4.22 13.92
C PHE A 153 -18.60 -4.83 12.89
N GLY A 154 -19.11 -5.66 11.99
CA GLY A 154 -18.31 -6.16 10.86
C GLY A 154 -19.19 -6.70 9.74
N ILE A 155 -18.57 -7.21 8.67
CA ILE A 155 -19.30 -7.95 7.65
C ILE A 155 -19.55 -9.37 8.18
N PHE A 156 -20.53 -9.50 9.08
CA PHE A 156 -20.88 -10.67 9.92
C PHE A 156 -21.20 -11.99 9.18
N HIS A 157 -21.03 -12.04 7.87
CA HIS A 157 -21.29 -13.20 7.02
C HIS A 157 -20.01 -13.83 6.43
N SER A 158 -18.83 -13.23 6.61
CA SER A 158 -17.59 -13.76 6.01
C SER A 158 -17.20 -15.16 6.51
N TRP A 159 -17.60 -15.52 7.74
CA TRP A 159 -17.37 -16.83 8.32
C TRP A 159 -18.19 -17.95 7.65
N GLU A 160 -19.27 -17.63 6.91
CA GLU A 160 -20.04 -18.62 6.13
C GLU A 160 -19.14 -19.38 5.13
N SER A 161 -18.05 -18.75 4.68
CA SER A 161 -17.07 -19.34 3.75
C SER A 161 -16.20 -20.45 4.35
N ILE A 162 -16.21 -20.67 5.68
CA ILE A 162 -15.52 -21.79 6.35
C ILE A 162 -16.15 -23.13 5.94
N HIS A 163 -17.48 -23.20 5.94
CA HIS A 163 -18.25 -24.42 5.67
C HIS A 163 -18.68 -24.57 4.20
N HIS A 164 -18.20 -23.71 3.30
CA HIS A 164 -18.62 -23.73 1.91
C HIS A 164 -18.27 -25.06 1.21
N PRO A 165 -19.14 -25.65 0.37
CA PRO A 165 -18.87 -26.93 -0.29
C PRO A 165 -17.54 -26.99 -1.07
N ASP A 166 -17.18 -25.90 -1.74
CA ASP A 166 -15.91 -25.76 -2.48
C ASP A 166 -14.63 -25.83 -1.60
N ARG A 167 -14.72 -25.79 -0.27
CA ARG A 167 -13.55 -25.71 0.63
C ARG A 167 -12.50 -26.77 0.27
N LEU A 168 -11.27 -26.32 -0.01
CA LEU A 168 -10.14 -27.22 -0.30
C LEU A 168 -9.81 -28.05 0.96
N LYS A 169 -9.72 -29.38 0.82
CA LYS A 169 -9.51 -30.34 1.92
C LYS A 169 -8.29 -31.25 1.75
N HIS A 170 -7.85 -31.46 0.52
CA HIS A 170 -6.70 -32.28 0.16
C HIS A 170 -5.93 -31.57 -0.95
N PRO A 171 -4.59 -31.69 -1.04
CA PRO A 171 -3.84 -31.16 -2.17
C PRO A 171 -4.27 -31.81 -3.48
N PRO A 172 -4.55 -31.05 -4.54
CA PRO A 172 -4.50 -31.56 -5.89
C PRO A 172 -3.20 -31.21 -6.60
N ILE A 173 -2.74 -32.13 -7.46
CA ILE A 173 -1.59 -31.98 -8.37
C ILE A 173 -2.10 -32.03 -9.81
N ARG A 174 -1.46 -31.29 -10.71
CA ARG A 174 -1.79 -31.30 -12.13
C ARG A 174 -1.20 -32.54 -12.83
N ARG A 175 -2.05 -33.46 -13.25
CA ARG A 175 -1.70 -34.60 -14.12
C ARG A 175 -2.50 -34.51 -15.41
N ASN A 176 -1.89 -34.76 -16.57
CA ASN A 176 -2.57 -34.73 -17.88
C ASN A 176 -3.42 -33.46 -18.11
N GLY A 177 -2.92 -32.30 -17.65
CA GLY A 177 -3.60 -31.01 -17.74
C GLY A 177 -4.82 -30.81 -16.82
N LYS A 178 -5.12 -31.73 -15.89
CA LYS A 178 -6.20 -31.64 -14.91
C LYS A 178 -5.65 -31.65 -13.48
N LEU A 179 -6.29 -30.93 -12.58
CA LEU A 179 -6.03 -31.03 -11.14
C LEU A 179 -6.72 -32.29 -10.58
N GLU A 180 -5.92 -33.19 -10.02
CA GLU A 180 -6.36 -34.47 -9.45
C GLU A 180 -5.91 -34.55 -7.99
N ARG A 181 -6.71 -35.19 -7.13
CA ARG A 181 -6.37 -35.36 -5.70
C ARG A 181 -5.05 -36.14 -5.54
N ALA A 182 -4.23 -35.68 -4.59
CA ALA A 182 -2.96 -36.25 -4.16
C ALA A 182 -2.92 -36.40 -2.63
N SER A 183 -1.87 -37.05 -2.11
CA SER A 183 -1.51 -36.98 -0.69
C SER A 183 -0.69 -35.72 -0.38
N TRP A 184 -0.52 -35.42 0.92
CA TRP A 184 0.41 -34.36 1.33
C TRP A 184 1.85 -34.74 1.01
N ASP A 185 2.26 -35.99 1.26
CA ASP A 185 3.61 -36.46 0.98
C ASP A 185 3.94 -36.35 -0.52
N GLU A 186 3.01 -36.74 -1.40
CA GLU A 186 3.18 -36.64 -2.85
C GLU A 186 3.32 -35.18 -3.30
N ALA A 187 2.44 -34.28 -2.84
CA ALA A 187 2.47 -32.87 -3.19
C ALA A 187 3.74 -32.17 -2.68
N MET A 188 4.15 -32.46 -1.44
CA MET A 188 5.35 -31.86 -0.85
C MET A 188 6.64 -32.42 -1.47
N SER A 189 6.68 -33.72 -1.79
CA SER A 189 7.84 -34.33 -2.47
C SER A 189 8.03 -33.72 -3.85
N LEU A 190 6.96 -33.60 -4.65
CA LEU A 190 7.00 -32.95 -5.97
C LEU A 190 7.50 -31.48 -5.88
N ILE A 191 7.05 -30.73 -4.88
CA ILE A 191 7.51 -29.35 -4.63
C ILE A 191 9.01 -29.32 -4.30
N VAL A 192 9.46 -30.22 -3.42
CA VAL A 192 10.86 -30.29 -2.98
C VAL A 192 11.78 -30.72 -4.12
N ASP A 193 11.37 -31.71 -4.92
CA ASP A 193 12.19 -32.22 -6.01
C ASP A 193 12.28 -31.22 -7.17
N LYS A 194 11.19 -30.50 -7.50
CA LYS A 194 11.24 -29.39 -8.45
C LYS A 194 12.11 -28.22 -7.96
N ALA A 195 12.06 -27.89 -6.67
CA ALA A 195 12.94 -26.89 -6.09
C ALA A 195 14.43 -27.28 -6.18
N LYS A 196 14.77 -28.56 -5.94
CA LYS A 196 16.15 -29.09 -6.10
C LYS A 196 16.60 -29.04 -7.56
N GLU A 197 15.76 -29.48 -8.49
CA GLU A 197 16.02 -29.47 -9.94
C GLU A 197 16.32 -28.07 -10.45
N ILE A 198 15.47 -27.10 -10.12
CA ILE A 198 15.63 -25.69 -10.53
C ILE A 198 16.88 -25.08 -9.87
N ARG A 199 17.13 -25.36 -8.58
CA ARG A 199 18.34 -24.88 -7.90
C ARG A 199 19.64 -25.41 -8.52
N ALA A 200 19.63 -26.64 -9.02
CA ALA A 200 20.81 -27.26 -9.64
C ALA A 200 21.08 -26.76 -11.07
N ARG A 201 20.03 -26.37 -11.81
CA ARG A 201 20.16 -25.88 -13.20
C ARG A 201 20.29 -24.36 -13.30
N LEU A 202 19.64 -23.63 -12.38
CA LEU A 202 19.72 -22.18 -12.23
C LEU A 202 20.40 -21.89 -10.89
N THR A 203 19.65 -21.31 -9.94
CA THR A 203 20.06 -21.04 -8.57
C THR A 203 18.81 -21.03 -7.68
N ASN A 204 18.96 -20.66 -6.39
CA ASN A 204 17.82 -20.32 -5.53
C ASN A 204 16.97 -19.15 -6.07
N HIS A 205 17.52 -18.29 -6.94
CA HIS A 205 16.79 -17.23 -7.62
C HIS A 205 15.90 -17.74 -8.78
N GLY A 206 15.98 -19.03 -9.12
CA GLY A 206 14.96 -19.70 -9.93
C GLY A 206 13.59 -19.83 -9.23
N ILE A 207 13.51 -19.50 -7.94
CA ILE A 207 12.34 -19.68 -7.07
C ILE A 207 11.87 -18.32 -6.51
N GLY A 208 10.60 -17.98 -6.77
CA GLY A 208 9.93 -16.77 -6.27
C GLY A 208 8.70 -17.04 -5.39
N PHE A 209 8.38 -16.11 -4.50
CA PHE A 209 7.27 -16.17 -3.55
C PHE A 209 6.39 -14.92 -3.67
N TYR A 210 5.07 -15.12 -3.76
CA TYR A 210 4.08 -14.05 -3.74
C TYR A 210 3.06 -14.27 -2.62
N THR A 211 3.19 -13.49 -1.55
CA THR A 211 2.43 -13.61 -0.31
C THR A 211 1.17 -12.73 -0.32
N SER A 212 0.55 -12.55 0.84
CA SER A 212 -0.73 -11.84 1.01
C SER A 212 -0.68 -10.94 2.25
N GLY A 213 -1.67 -10.07 2.43
CA GLY A 213 -1.95 -9.36 3.68
C GLY A 213 -3.05 -10.04 4.52
N GLN A 214 -3.15 -11.38 4.50
CA GLN A 214 -4.21 -12.17 5.14
C GLN A 214 -3.75 -13.38 5.98
N LEU A 215 -2.44 -13.64 6.08
CA LEU A 215 -1.88 -14.67 6.96
C LEU A 215 -1.65 -14.10 8.37
N PHE A 216 -1.41 -14.96 9.36
CA PHE A 216 -1.00 -14.53 10.70
C PHE A 216 0.51 -14.29 10.79
N LEU A 217 0.93 -13.59 11.84
CA LEU A 217 2.32 -13.18 12.08
C LEU A 217 3.30 -14.36 12.00
N GLU A 218 2.93 -15.49 12.58
CA GLU A 218 3.71 -16.72 12.64
C GLU A 218 3.90 -17.33 11.25
N GLU A 219 2.84 -17.34 10.43
CA GLU A 219 2.86 -17.86 9.06
C GLU A 219 3.79 -17.03 8.16
N TYR A 220 3.80 -15.69 8.32
CA TYR A 220 4.74 -14.84 7.59
C TYR A 220 6.17 -15.02 8.07
N TYR A 221 6.42 -15.05 9.38
CA TYR A 221 7.77 -15.24 9.90
C TYR A 221 8.37 -16.57 9.43
N VAL A 222 7.55 -17.62 9.41
CA VAL A 222 7.86 -18.93 8.79
C VAL A 222 8.19 -18.81 7.30
N LEU A 223 7.37 -18.13 6.51
CA LEU A 223 7.61 -17.98 5.08
C LEU A 223 8.89 -17.17 4.80
N ALA A 224 9.17 -16.14 5.61
CA ALA A 224 10.40 -15.36 5.55
C ALA A 224 11.63 -16.22 5.87
N MET A 225 11.57 -17.07 6.91
CA MET A 225 12.64 -18.04 7.19
C MET A 225 12.83 -19.04 6.02
N ILE A 226 11.75 -19.59 5.45
CA ILE A 226 11.85 -20.52 4.32
C ILE A 226 12.52 -19.86 3.10
N GLY A 227 12.10 -18.64 2.73
CA GLY A 227 12.61 -17.94 1.55
C GLY A 227 13.98 -17.30 1.74
N LYS A 228 14.17 -16.52 2.81
CA LYS A 228 15.40 -15.74 3.04
C LYS A 228 16.50 -16.51 3.78
N ALA A 229 16.16 -17.37 4.75
CA ALA A 229 17.15 -18.11 5.54
C ALA A 229 17.41 -19.54 5.04
N GLY A 230 16.39 -20.20 4.49
CA GLY A 230 16.47 -21.58 3.99
C GLY A 230 16.85 -21.66 2.52
N LEU A 231 16.26 -20.80 1.68
CA LEU A 231 16.54 -20.73 0.25
C LEU A 231 17.44 -19.56 -0.14
N ASN A 232 17.70 -18.58 0.73
CA ASN A 232 18.55 -17.42 0.41
C ASN A 232 18.12 -16.66 -0.86
N THR A 233 16.81 -16.56 -1.12
CA THR A 233 16.28 -15.85 -2.30
C THR A 233 15.84 -14.42 -1.97
N LEU A 234 16.15 -13.48 -2.87
CA LEU A 234 15.62 -12.10 -2.86
C LEU A 234 14.18 -12.02 -3.38
N HIS A 235 13.65 -13.09 -3.97
CA HIS A 235 12.38 -13.09 -4.68
C HIS A 235 11.21 -13.41 -3.75
N MET A 236 10.94 -12.48 -2.84
CA MET A 236 9.74 -12.45 -2.01
C MET A 236 9.06 -11.08 -2.12
N ASP A 237 7.75 -11.07 -2.37
CA ASP A 237 6.89 -9.88 -2.32
C ASP A 237 5.48 -10.31 -1.91
N GLY A 238 4.59 -9.38 -1.59
CA GLY A 238 3.22 -9.65 -1.18
C GLY A 238 2.19 -8.90 -1.98
N ASN A 239 0.92 -9.34 -1.96
CA ASN A 239 -0.18 -8.52 -2.49
C ASN A 239 -0.37 -7.19 -1.73
N THR A 240 0.27 -7.05 -0.57
CA THR A 240 0.54 -5.79 0.16
C THR A 240 1.25 -4.76 -0.71
N ARG A 241 2.10 -5.15 -1.67
CA ARG A 241 2.66 -4.26 -2.72
C ARG A 241 1.59 -3.45 -3.44
N LEU A 242 0.44 -4.07 -3.70
CA LEU A 242 -0.68 -3.48 -4.44
C LEU A 242 -1.53 -2.52 -3.59
N CYS A 243 -1.28 -2.48 -2.28
CA CYS A 243 -2.24 -2.01 -1.28
C CYS A 243 -1.62 -1.02 -0.27
N THR A 244 -0.46 -1.33 0.30
CA THR A 244 0.10 -0.66 1.48
C THR A 244 1.60 -0.37 1.40
N ALA A 245 2.28 -0.71 0.30
CA ALA A 245 3.71 -0.40 0.15
C ALA A 245 3.97 1.11 0.17
N THR A 246 3.09 1.92 -0.41
CA THR A 246 3.17 3.39 -0.32
C THR A 246 3.03 3.89 1.12
N ALA A 247 2.19 3.26 1.95
CA ALA A 247 2.05 3.63 3.36
C ALA A 247 3.38 3.44 4.10
N ALA A 248 4.01 2.27 3.95
CA ALA A 248 5.31 1.95 4.53
C ALA A 248 6.42 2.89 4.04
N ALA A 249 6.55 3.07 2.73
CA ALA A 249 7.52 4.00 2.15
C ALA A 249 7.32 5.42 2.72
N SER A 250 6.08 5.92 2.72
CA SER A 250 5.76 7.26 3.24
C SER A 250 6.04 7.46 4.74
N MET A 251 6.17 6.39 5.51
CA MET A 251 6.59 6.42 6.92
C MET A 251 8.11 6.39 7.07
N ARG A 252 8.79 5.53 6.28
CA ARG A 252 10.24 5.44 6.22
C ARG A 252 10.89 6.77 5.79
N GLU A 253 10.32 7.45 4.80
CA GLU A 253 10.88 8.70 4.25
C GLU A 253 11.01 9.88 5.26
N PRO A 254 9.97 10.26 6.05
CA PRO A 254 10.06 11.34 7.04
C PRO A 254 10.42 10.88 8.47
N PHE A 255 10.09 9.65 8.86
CA PHE A 255 10.24 9.17 10.25
C PHE A 255 11.33 8.12 10.43
N GLY A 256 11.93 7.62 9.34
CA GLY A 256 13.04 6.67 9.35
C GLY A 256 12.65 5.19 9.50
N SER A 257 11.39 4.88 9.82
CA SER A 257 10.85 3.51 9.84
C SER A 257 9.33 3.47 9.68
N ASP A 258 8.77 2.35 9.23
CA ASP A 258 7.33 2.08 9.26
C ASP A 258 6.78 1.95 10.69
N GLY A 259 5.52 2.37 10.86
CA GLY A 259 4.86 2.48 12.15
C GLY A 259 4.07 3.76 12.23
N GLN A 260 2.74 3.63 12.32
CA GLN A 260 1.86 4.80 12.35
C GLN A 260 2.14 5.65 13.59
N PRO A 261 2.25 7.00 13.49
CA PRO A 261 2.40 7.86 14.64
C PRO A 261 1.17 7.90 15.55
N GLY A 262 -0.03 7.93 14.95
CA GLY A 262 -1.30 8.08 15.66
C GLY A 262 -1.89 6.78 16.22
N SER A 263 -3.03 6.94 16.86
CA SER A 263 -3.90 5.90 17.45
C SER A 263 -5.33 6.08 16.95
N TYR A 264 -6.16 5.02 16.92
CA TYR A 264 -7.60 5.24 16.73
C TYR A 264 -8.23 6.08 17.86
N GLY A 265 -7.59 6.16 19.03
CA GLY A 265 -7.96 7.07 20.10
C GLY A 265 -7.97 8.55 19.68
N ASP A 266 -7.15 8.95 18.70
CA ASP A 266 -7.07 10.35 18.27
C ASP A 266 -8.32 10.86 17.54
N ILE A 267 -9.22 9.97 17.11
CA ILE A 267 -10.51 10.35 16.50
C ILE A 267 -11.40 11.08 17.51
N ASP A 268 -11.31 10.75 18.80
CA ASP A 268 -12.18 11.29 19.85
C ASP A 268 -11.73 12.67 20.35
N TYR A 269 -10.49 13.07 20.06
CA TYR A 269 -9.84 14.28 20.59
C TYR A 269 -9.45 15.30 19.52
N THR A 270 -9.57 14.96 18.23
CA THR A 270 -9.13 15.83 17.15
C THR A 270 -10.10 16.98 16.90
N GLU A 271 -9.59 18.19 16.66
CA GLU A 271 -10.39 19.33 16.19
C GLU A 271 -10.59 19.30 14.67
N CYS A 272 -9.65 18.70 13.94
CA CYS A 272 -9.68 18.57 12.49
C CYS A 272 -9.29 17.16 12.04
N LEU A 273 -10.23 16.46 11.40
CA LEU A 273 -10.01 15.17 10.75
C LEU A 273 -9.79 15.41 9.24
N PHE A 274 -8.55 15.24 8.78
CA PHE A 274 -8.17 15.41 7.37
C PHE A 274 -8.04 14.04 6.69
N MET A 275 -8.90 13.76 5.72
CA MET A 275 -9.00 12.47 5.05
C MET A 275 -8.62 12.57 3.58
N VAL A 276 -7.53 11.94 3.16
CA VAL A 276 -7.04 12.02 1.77
C VAL A 276 -7.16 10.68 1.05
N GLY A 277 -7.98 10.62 0.01
CA GLY A 277 -8.19 9.40 -0.77
C GLY A 277 -8.82 8.24 0.04
N HIS A 278 -9.56 8.57 1.10
CA HIS A 278 -10.03 7.62 2.11
C HIS A 278 -11.56 7.65 2.29
N ASN A 279 -12.26 6.75 1.58
CA ASN A 279 -13.71 6.52 1.72
C ASN A 279 -14.01 5.51 2.85
N VAL A 280 -13.77 5.94 4.10
CA VAL A 280 -13.87 5.11 5.32
C VAL A 280 -15.23 4.40 5.45
N ALA A 281 -16.32 5.02 4.96
CA ALA A 281 -17.67 4.47 5.00
C ALA A 281 -17.81 3.11 4.27
N ASN A 282 -17.06 2.91 3.19
CA ASN A 282 -17.06 1.65 2.44
C ASN A 282 -15.88 0.73 2.76
N THR A 283 -14.84 1.21 3.46
CA THR A 283 -13.61 0.43 3.71
C THR A 283 -13.44 -0.06 5.14
N GLN A 284 -13.99 0.67 6.12
CA GLN A 284 -13.68 0.52 7.54
C GLN A 284 -14.90 0.94 8.40
N THR A 285 -16.03 0.25 8.23
CA THR A 285 -17.35 0.67 8.75
C THR A 285 -17.41 0.96 10.26
N VAL A 286 -16.68 0.24 11.12
CA VAL A 286 -16.60 0.53 12.57
C VAL A 286 -15.96 1.88 12.84
N LEU A 287 -14.87 2.18 12.13
CA LEU A 287 -14.18 3.45 12.27
C LEU A 287 -15.05 4.60 11.76
N TRP A 288 -15.86 4.34 10.72
CA TRP A 288 -16.86 5.29 10.27
C TRP A 288 -17.99 5.52 11.28
N SER A 289 -18.49 4.48 11.96
CA SER A 289 -19.40 4.67 13.09
C SER A 289 -18.77 5.52 14.20
N ARG A 290 -17.49 5.29 14.53
CA ARG A 290 -16.75 6.10 15.51
C ARG A 290 -16.75 7.59 15.13
N ILE A 291 -16.33 7.87 13.89
CA ILE A 291 -16.31 9.23 13.33
C ILE A 291 -17.72 9.86 13.31
N LEU A 292 -18.78 9.09 13.01
CA LEU A 292 -20.14 9.61 12.96
C LEU A 292 -20.66 10.05 14.34
N ASP A 293 -20.37 9.33 15.43
CA ASP A 293 -20.82 9.77 16.75
C ASP A 293 -19.96 10.95 17.26
N CYS A 294 -18.67 11.02 16.92
CA CYS A 294 -17.85 12.22 17.15
C CYS A 294 -18.42 13.46 16.43
N LEU A 295 -18.86 13.31 15.17
CA LEU A 295 -19.54 14.35 14.40
C LEU A 295 -20.95 14.69 14.93
N GLY A 296 -21.57 13.80 15.71
CA GLY A 296 -22.83 14.03 16.41
C GLY A 296 -22.67 14.56 17.84
N GLY A 297 -21.43 14.68 18.33
CA GLY A 297 -21.13 15.14 19.69
C GLY A 297 -21.30 16.65 19.89
N ALA A 298 -21.13 17.10 21.13
CA ALA A 298 -21.25 18.52 21.50
C ALA A 298 -20.17 19.41 20.87
N TYR A 299 -19.00 18.84 20.57
CA TYR A 299 -17.84 19.52 19.99
C TYR A 299 -17.35 18.73 18.76
N PRO A 300 -18.06 18.78 17.62
CA PRO A 300 -17.75 17.93 16.48
C PRO A 300 -16.49 18.43 15.73
N PRO A 301 -15.59 17.52 15.31
CA PRO A 301 -14.42 17.90 14.52
C PRO A 301 -14.81 18.50 13.17
N LYS A 302 -13.95 19.38 12.65
CA LYS A 302 -13.99 19.77 11.25
C LYS A 302 -13.53 18.59 10.40
N LEU A 303 -14.36 18.16 9.46
CA LEU A 303 -14.06 17.03 8.58
C LEU A 303 -13.71 17.54 7.18
N ILE A 304 -12.44 17.40 6.78
CA ILE A 304 -11.98 17.74 5.43
C ILE A 304 -11.72 16.43 4.68
N VAL A 305 -12.36 16.26 3.52
CA VAL A 305 -12.24 15.02 2.72
C VAL A 305 -11.80 15.33 1.30
N VAL A 306 -10.72 14.67 0.86
CA VAL A 306 -10.22 14.68 -0.52
C VAL A 306 -10.61 13.36 -1.20
N ASP A 307 -11.62 13.37 -2.07
CA ASP A 307 -12.03 12.23 -2.92
C ASP A 307 -12.64 12.78 -4.23
N PRO A 308 -12.23 12.34 -5.44
CA PRO A 308 -12.86 12.74 -6.71
C PRO A 308 -14.34 12.30 -6.85
N ARG A 309 -14.89 11.52 -5.91
CA ARG A 309 -16.27 11.03 -5.94
C ARG A 309 -17.09 11.59 -4.78
N ARG A 310 -18.41 11.70 -4.98
CA ARG A 310 -19.35 12.11 -3.93
C ARG A 310 -19.82 10.90 -3.12
N SER A 311 -19.00 10.47 -2.16
CA SER A 311 -19.23 9.28 -1.33
C SER A 311 -20.01 9.58 -0.05
N GLU A 312 -20.47 8.55 0.68
CA GLU A 312 -21.07 8.73 2.01
C GLU A 312 -20.15 9.46 3.00
N THR A 313 -18.83 9.28 2.87
CA THR A 313 -17.85 10.04 3.65
C THR A 313 -17.83 11.52 3.25
N THR A 314 -17.82 11.86 1.96
CA THR A 314 -17.80 13.28 1.55
C THR A 314 -19.14 13.99 1.78
N LYS A 315 -20.28 13.27 1.78
CA LYS A 315 -21.60 13.81 2.14
C LYS A 315 -21.69 14.32 3.59
N ARG A 316 -20.73 13.98 4.46
CA ARG A 316 -20.62 14.47 5.84
C ARG A 316 -19.47 15.46 6.06
N ALA A 317 -18.67 15.75 5.03
CA ALA A 317 -17.53 16.64 5.16
C ALA A 317 -17.96 18.08 5.42
N THR A 318 -17.22 18.79 6.26
CA THR A 318 -17.24 20.25 6.31
C THR A 318 -16.74 20.83 4.99
N ILE A 319 -15.60 20.32 4.49
CA ILE A 319 -15.05 20.67 3.17
C ILE A 319 -14.79 19.41 2.36
N HIS A 320 -15.36 19.34 1.16
CA HIS A 320 -15.07 18.31 0.17
C HIS A 320 -14.20 18.89 -0.94
N LEU A 321 -12.92 18.48 -0.98
CA LEU A 321 -12.02 18.78 -2.09
C LEU A 321 -12.12 17.63 -3.11
N ALA A 322 -12.54 17.95 -4.34
CA ALA A 322 -12.78 16.95 -5.39
C ALA A 322 -11.78 17.10 -6.57
N PRO A 323 -10.48 16.82 -6.37
CA PRO A 323 -9.47 17.01 -7.41
C PRO A 323 -9.64 16.03 -8.58
N LYS A 324 -9.12 16.41 -9.75
CA LYS A 324 -8.90 15.51 -10.89
C LYS A 324 -8.01 14.34 -10.48
N ILE A 325 -8.28 13.17 -11.07
CA ILE A 325 -7.51 11.95 -10.80
C ILE A 325 -6.03 12.16 -11.14
N GLY A 326 -5.15 11.72 -10.25
CA GLY A 326 -3.70 11.83 -10.39
C GLY A 326 -3.06 13.16 -9.95
N THR A 327 -3.84 14.15 -9.46
CA THR A 327 -3.34 15.50 -9.13
C THR A 327 -3.06 15.73 -7.63
N ASN A 328 -2.95 14.66 -6.83
CA ASN A 328 -2.81 14.71 -5.36
C ASN A 328 -1.65 15.61 -4.89
N VAL A 329 -0.46 15.47 -5.49
CA VAL A 329 0.73 16.26 -5.13
C VAL A 329 0.49 17.76 -5.32
N ALA A 330 -0.15 18.17 -6.42
CA ALA A 330 -0.44 19.59 -6.66
C ALA A 330 -1.39 20.17 -5.61
N LEU A 331 -2.42 19.42 -5.20
CA LEU A 331 -3.35 19.85 -4.15
C LEU A 331 -2.64 20.01 -2.80
N LEU A 332 -1.84 19.02 -2.40
CA LEU A 332 -1.18 18.99 -1.09
C LEU A 332 -0.03 20.00 -1.01
N ASN A 333 0.68 20.26 -2.11
CA ASN A 333 1.64 21.37 -2.19
C ASN A 333 0.92 22.73 -2.08
N GLY A 334 -0.28 22.86 -2.65
CA GLY A 334 -1.12 24.06 -2.50
C GLY A 334 -1.57 24.34 -1.07
N LEU A 335 -1.94 23.31 -0.30
CA LEU A 335 -2.22 23.45 1.12
C LEU A 335 -0.97 23.92 1.89
N GLN A 336 0.17 23.25 1.71
CA GLN A 336 1.43 23.62 2.36
C GLN A 336 1.90 25.04 2.00
N HIS A 337 1.74 25.46 0.74
CA HIS A 337 1.97 26.84 0.30
C HIS A 337 1.20 27.86 1.14
N LEU A 338 -0.09 27.60 1.38
CA LEU A 338 -0.96 28.47 2.17
C LEU A 338 -0.61 28.46 3.65
N LEU A 339 -0.25 27.31 4.24
CA LEU A 339 0.23 27.22 5.63
C LEU A 339 1.46 28.10 5.86
N LEU A 340 2.45 28.02 4.96
CA LEU A 340 3.67 28.83 5.01
C LEU A 340 3.39 30.32 4.75
N LYS A 341 2.66 30.63 3.67
CA LYS A 341 2.33 32.01 3.26
C LYS A 341 1.59 32.79 4.35
N ASN A 342 0.73 32.13 5.11
CA ASN A 342 -0.10 32.75 6.14
C ASN A 342 0.51 32.67 7.55
N GLY A 343 1.70 32.10 7.72
CA GLY A 343 2.38 32.00 9.02
C GLY A 343 1.69 31.06 10.02
N TRP A 344 1.04 30.00 9.55
CA TRP A 344 0.39 28.98 10.39
C TRP A 344 1.32 27.82 10.79
N VAL A 345 2.58 27.86 10.35
CA VAL A 345 3.61 26.87 10.69
C VAL A 345 4.06 27.04 12.14
N ASN A 346 4.27 25.93 12.83
CA ASN A 346 4.82 25.89 14.18
C ASN A 346 6.34 26.01 14.13
N GLU A 347 6.82 27.25 13.98
CA GLU A 347 8.26 27.57 13.83
C GLU A 347 9.14 27.00 14.94
N GLU A 348 8.65 26.98 16.19
CA GLU A 348 9.40 26.42 17.32
C GLU A 348 9.56 24.91 17.19
N PHE A 349 8.50 24.19 16.82
CA PHE A 349 8.57 22.75 16.58
C PHE A 349 9.47 22.43 15.38
N VAL A 350 9.26 23.12 14.26
CA VAL A 350 9.96 22.84 12.99
C VAL A 350 11.47 23.12 13.13
N SER A 351 11.87 24.24 13.74
CA SER A 351 13.29 24.57 13.93
C SER A 351 14.04 23.57 14.83
N LYS A 352 13.35 22.93 15.79
CA LYS A 352 13.94 21.97 16.74
C LYS A 352 13.89 20.52 16.26
N HIS A 353 12.76 20.10 15.68
CA HIS A 353 12.42 18.68 15.49
C HIS A 353 12.32 18.25 14.03
N VAL A 354 12.61 19.14 13.08
CA VAL A 354 12.41 18.90 11.64
C VAL A 354 13.62 19.37 10.82
N VAL A 355 13.89 18.71 9.70
CA VAL A 355 14.84 19.14 8.64
C VAL A 355 14.15 19.18 7.27
N GLY A 356 14.77 19.83 6.29
CA GLY A 356 14.28 19.88 4.90
C GLY A 356 13.34 21.03 4.55
N LEU A 357 13.00 21.92 5.50
CA LEU A 357 12.07 23.05 5.30
C LEU A 357 12.43 23.91 4.07
N GLN A 358 13.69 24.32 3.94
CA GLN A 358 14.15 25.18 2.85
C GLN A 358 13.90 24.56 1.45
N GLN A 359 14.07 23.24 1.33
CA GLN A 359 13.79 22.53 0.06
C GLN A 359 12.28 22.47 -0.20
N LEU A 360 11.47 22.26 0.84
CA LEU A 360 10.01 22.27 0.74
C LEU A 360 9.50 23.64 0.31
N GLU A 361 9.95 24.73 0.95
CA GLU A 361 9.59 26.10 0.62
C GLU A 361 9.82 26.45 -0.85
N VAL A 362 11.00 26.10 -1.39
CA VAL A 362 11.34 26.32 -2.80
C VAL A 362 10.33 25.64 -3.73
N VAL A 363 9.95 24.40 -3.43
CA VAL A 363 8.99 23.64 -4.24
C VAL A 363 7.58 24.20 -4.09
N VAL A 364 7.06 24.35 -2.87
CA VAL A 364 5.65 24.73 -2.65
C VAL A 364 5.36 26.18 -3.00
N LYS A 365 6.37 27.06 -3.08
CA LYS A 365 6.21 28.45 -3.54
C LYS A 365 5.55 28.57 -4.93
N GLU A 366 5.74 27.60 -5.82
CA GLU A 366 5.10 27.57 -7.15
C GLU A 366 3.59 27.27 -7.10
N TYR A 367 3.09 26.67 -6.02
CA TYR A 367 1.74 26.11 -5.92
C TYR A 367 0.74 27.13 -5.35
N THR A 368 0.62 28.28 -6.01
CA THR A 368 -0.42 29.27 -5.69
C THR A 368 -1.82 28.68 -5.90
N PRO A 369 -2.87 29.20 -5.24
CA PRO A 369 -4.23 28.69 -5.40
C PRO A 369 -4.69 28.59 -6.87
N GLU A 370 -4.35 29.57 -7.71
CA GLU A 370 -4.70 29.62 -9.12
C GLU A 370 -3.95 28.55 -9.95
N TYR A 371 -2.68 28.28 -9.61
CA TYR A 371 -1.91 27.20 -10.20
C TYR A 371 -2.50 25.83 -9.86
N VAL A 372 -2.85 25.65 -8.58
CA VAL A 372 -3.46 24.44 -8.05
C VAL A 372 -4.84 24.21 -8.64
N MET A 373 -5.69 25.24 -8.75
CA MET A 373 -6.99 25.18 -9.40
C MET A 373 -6.86 24.76 -10.87
N ARG A 374 -5.89 25.30 -11.62
CA ARG A 374 -5.66 24.95 -13.03
C ARG A 374 -5.33 23.47 -13.22
N ILE A 375 -4.50 22.91 -12.34
CA ILE A 375 -4.11 21.49 -12.40
C ILE A 375 -5.24 20.59 -11.88
N THR A 376 -5.71 20.84 -10.66
CA THR A 376 -6.57 19.93 -9.89
C THR A 376 -8.06 20.10 -10.21
N GLY A 377 -8.49 21.26 -10.72
CA GLY A 377 -9.90 21.63 -10.83
C GLY A 377 -10.57 22.03 -9.51
N VAL A 378 -9.85 22.01 -8.37
CA VAL A 378 -10.39 22.43 -7.07
C VAL A 378 -10.48 23.97 -7.02
N PRO A 379 -11.64 24.56 -6.69
CA PRO A 379 -11.79 26.01 -6.52
C PRO A 379 -10.81 26.59 -5.49
N THR A 380 -10.24 27.77 -5.78
CA THR A 380 -9.31 28.46 -4.88
C THR A 380 -9.92 28.70 -3.50
N THR A 381 -11.18 29.10 -3.44
CA THR A 381 -11.90 29.38 -2.18
C THR A 381 -11.97 28.16 -1.26
N LEU A 382 -12.26 26.97 -1.79
CA LEU A 382 -12.29 25.73 -1.00
C LEU A 382 -10.89 25.29 -0.56
N LEU A 383 -9.87 25.55 -1.37
CA LEU A 383 -8.47 25.29 -1.02
C LEU A 383 -8.02 26.20 0.14
N GLU A 384 -8.35 27.48 0.07
CA GLU A 384 -8.04 28.49 1.09
C GLU A 384 -8.79 28.22 2.40
N GLU A 385 -10.08 27.88 2.34
CA GLU A 385 -10.89 27.50 3.52
C GLU A 385 -10.37 26.21 4.18
N ALA A 386 -10.01 25.19 3.39
CA ALA A 386 -9.39 23.97 3.90
C ALA A 386 -8.03 24.25 4.56
N ALA A 387 -7.18 25.06 3.92
CA ALA A 387 -5.88 25.44 4.49
C ALA A 387 -6.03 26.24 5.79
N GLN A 388 -7.03 27.13 5.86
CA GLN A 388 -7.34 27.88 7.09
C GLN A 388 -7.75 26.95 8.22
N ILE A 389 -8.73 26.07 8.00
CA ILE A 389 -9.17 25.10 9.00
C ILE A 389 -7.99 24.25 9.50
N ILE A 390 -7.16 23.74 8.59
CA ILE A 390 -5.99 22.92 8.93
C ILE A 390 -4.97 23.74 9.74
N GLY A 391 -4.65 24.96 9.29
CA GLY A 391 -3.63 25.82 9.90
C GLY A 391 -4.01 26.42 11.25
N THR A 392 -5.30 26.58 11.54
CA THR A 392 -5.76 27.17 12.81
C THR A 392 -6.27 26.13 13.83
N SER A 393 -6.28 24.83 13.51
CA SER A 393 -6.74 23.78 14.43
C SER A 393 -5.64 23.36 15.42
N SER A 394 -5.98 23.27 16.70
CA SER A 394 -5.01 22.94 17.78
C SER A 394 -4.54 21.48 17.76
N SER A 395 -5.32 20.62 17.10
CA SER A 395 -5.04 19.20 16.86
C SER A 395 -5.50 18.78 15.46
N LEU A 396 -4.74 17.88 14.84
CA LEU A 396 -4.98 17.41 13.46
C LEU A 396 -4.71 15.91 13.34
N LEU A 397 -5.74 15.14 13.07
CA LEU A 397 -5.61 13.73 12.68
C LEU A 397 -5.71 13.61 11.16
N SER A 398 -4.62 13.19 10.53
CA SER A 398 -4.59 12.92 9.10
C SER A 398 -4.71 11.43 8.80
N THR A 399 -5.57 11.06 7.86
CA THR A 399 -5.72 9.67 7.38
C THR A 399 -5.62 9.59 5.87
N ALA A 400 -4.99 8.52 5.37
CA ALA A 400 -4.92 8.24 3.94
C ALA A 400 -5.15 6.75 3.64
N LEU A 401 -5.62 6.47 2.42
CA LEU A 401 -5.82 5.11 1.91
C LEU A 401 -5.58 5.08 0.39
N GLN A 402 -6.23 4.15 -0.32
CA GLN A 402 -5.91 3.78 -1.69
C GLN A 402 -6.02 4.95 -2.70
N GLY A 403 -6.84 5.97 -2.43
CA GLY A 403 -6.94 7.17 -3.28
C GLY A 403 -5.63 7.95 -3.40
N VAL A 404 -4.71 7.76 -2.45
CA VAL A 404 -3.30 8.20 -2.54
C VAL A 404 -2.45 7.06 -3.10
N TYR A 405 -2.48 5.88 -2.47
CA TYR A 405 -1.47 4.83 -2.71
C TYR A 405 -1.48 4.19 -4.10
N GLN A 406 -2.63 4.17 -4.77
CA GLN A 406 -2.82 3.59 -6.09
C GLN A 406 -2.99 4.67 -7.17
N SER A 407 -2.54 5.90 -6.89
CA SER A 407 -2.64 7.07 -7.77
C SER A 407 -1.25 7.52 -8.24
N ASN A 408 -1.21 8.52 -9.11
CA ASN A 408 0.02 9.13 -9.59
C ASN A 408 0.86 9.75 -8.45
N GLN A 409 2.17 9.51 -8.48
CA GLN A 409 3.15 9.95 -7.47
C GLN A 409 2.72 9.62 -6.03
N ALA A 410 2.30 8.38 -5.81
CA ALA A 410 1.69 7.91 -4.58
C ALA A 410 2.53 8.19 -3.32
N THR A 411 3.83 7.87 -3.34
CA THR A 411 4.71 8.07 -2.17
C THR A 411 4.94 9.54 -1.91
N ALA A 412 5.17 10.34 -2.96
CA ALA A 412 5.34 11.78 -2.83
C ALA A 412 4.11 12.47 -2.21
N ALA A 413 2.91 12.10 -2.68
CA ALA A 413 1.64 12.59 -2.14
C ALA A 413 1.43 12.17 -0.68
N ALA A 414 1.71 10.91 -0.33
CA ALA A 414 1.61 10.43 1.05
C ALA A 414 2.57 11.19 1.99
N CYS A 415 3.82 11.46 1.55
CA CYS A 415 4.74 12.31 2.30
C CYS A 415 4.24 13.76 2.49
N GLN A 416 3.53 14.35 1.52
CA GLN A 416 2.98 15.70 1.70
C GLN A 416 1.92 15.78 2.82
N ILE A 417 1.17 14.69 3.05
CA ILE A 417 0.24 14.61 4.18
C ILE A 417 1.02 14.62 5.50
N ASN A 418 2.13 13.88 5.56
CA ASN A 418 2.99 13.82 6.73
C ASN A 418 3.67 15.18 6.99
N ASN A 419 4.11 15.87 5.93
CA ASN A 419 4.64 17.23 6.03
C ASN A 419 3.63 18.20 6.66
N ILE A 420 2.34 18.15 6.29
CA ILE A 420 1.30 19.04 6.85
C ILE A 420 1.21 18.88 8.38
N ASN A 421 1.18 17.65 8.89
CA ASN A 421 1.20 17.41 10.35
C ASN A 421 2.51 17.88 11.00
N LEU A 422 3.66 17.66 10.36
CA LEU A 422 4.97 18.08 10.87
C LEU A 422 5.14 19.60 10.91
N LEU A 423 4.68 20.32 9.88
CA LEU A 423 4.70 21.79 9.84
C LEU A 423 3.89 22.42 10.99
N LEU A 424 2.83 21.76 11.45
CA LEU A 424 2.00 22.24 12.56
C LEU A 424 2.46 21.74 13.94
N GLY A 425 3.42 20.80 14.01
CA GLY A 425 3.75 20.09 15.25
C GLY A 425 2.60 19.22 15.78
N ASN A 426 1.69 18.80 14.89
CA ASN A 426 0.51 17.99 15.23
C ASN A 426 0.84 16.49 15.14
N ILE A 427 1.70 16.03 16.05
CA ILE A 427 2.15 14.64 16.21
C ILE A 427 2.44 14.35 17.69
N GLY A 428 2.38 13.09 18.13
CA GLY A 428 2.79 12.68 19.48
C GLY A 428 1.90 13.16 20.64
N LYS A 429 0.76 13.80 20.37
CA LYS A 429 -0.21 14.31 21.36
C LYS A 429 -1.65 13.87 21.03
N PRO A 430 -2.58 13.79 22.00
CA PRO A 430 -3.98 13.43 21.74
C PRO A 430 -4.61 14.24 20.62
N GLY A 431 -5.39 13.57 19.78
CA GLY A 431 -6.09 14.20 18.64
C GLY A 431 -5.18 14.58 17.48
N SER A 432 -3.88 14.28 17.57
CA SER A 432 -2.86 14.73 16.62
C SER A 432 -1.94 13.62 16.18
N GLY A 433 -2.03 13.25 14.90
CA GLY A 433 -1.23 12.16 14.37
C GLY A 433 -1.54 11.87 12.91
N ILE A 434 -0.90 10.82 12.43
CA ILE A 434 -1.03 10.34 11.05
C ILE A 434 -1.38 8.86 11.11
N LEU A 435 -2.34 8.47 10.28
CA LEU A 435 -2.72 7.09 9.99
C LEU A 435 -2.69 6.87 8.46
N GLN A 436 -1.53 6.48 7.94
CA GLN A 436 -1.38 5.92 6.59
C GLN A 436 -1.95 4.49 6.61
N MET A 437 -3.27 4.39 6.41
CA MET A 437 -4.05 3.19 6.76
C MET A 437 -3.68 1.95 5.93
N ASN A 438 -3.66 0.79 6.59
CA ASN A 438 -3.58 -0.50 5.90
C ASN A 438 -4.91 -0.81 5.17
N GLY A 439 -4.87 -1.53 4.04
CA GLY A 439 -6.08 -1.92 3.28
C GLY A 439 -6.54 -3.38 3.48
N GLN A 440 -5.75 -4.15 4.21
CA GLN A 440 -5.89 -5.59 4.48
C GLN A 440 -5.60 -5.86 5.96
N PRO A 441 -6.16 -6.93 6.55
CA PRO A 441 -6.24 -7.09 8.00
C PRO A 441 -4.88 -7.27 8.68
N THR A 442 -3.95 -7.98 8.04
CA THR A 442 -2.65 -8.36 8.61
C THR A 442 -1.49 -7.84 7.78
N ALA A 443 -1.74 -6.77 7.00
CA ALA A 443 -0.74 -6.15 6.14
C ALA A 443 0.44 -5.56 6.93
N GLN A 444 0.25 -5.20 8.20
CA GLN A 444 1.34 -4.75 9.07
C GLN A 444 2.30 -5.91 9.40
N ASN A 445 1.79 -7.10 9.74
CA ASN A 445 2.63 -8.25 10.08
C ASN A 445 3.48 -8.73 8.90
N ASN A 446 2.93 -8.61 7.68
CA ASN A 446 3.64 -8.96 6.46
C ASN A 446 4.95 -8.15 6.31
N ARG A 447 4.95 -6.88 6.74
CA ARG A 447 6.13 -5.99 6.78
C ARG A 447 7.01 -6.20 8.01
N GLU A 448 6.40 -6.28 9.21
CA GLU A 448 7.09 -6.59 10.48
C GLU A 448 7.99 -7.86 10.39
N THR A 449 7.65 -8.78 9.49
CA THR A 449 8.34 -10.08 9.27
C THR A 449 9.08 -10.18 7.95
N GLY A 450 9.06 -9.15 7.08
CA GLY A 450 9.77 -9.15 5.79
C GLY A 450 9.21 -10.08 4.71
N CYS A 451 7.93 -10.46 4.79
CA CYS A 451 7.26 -11.32 3.80
C CYS A 451 6.62 -10.55 2.63
N ASP A 452 6.63 -9.22 2.70
CA ASP A 452 6.47 -8.29 1.59
C ASP A 452 7.78 -8.07 0.80
N GLY A 453 8.84 -8.76 1.19
CA GLY A 453 10.18 -8.64 0.62
C GLY A 453 11.17 -7.90 1.52
N GLU A 454 10.70 -7.07 2.47
CA GLU A 454 11.56 -6.31 3.40
C GLU A 454 12.21 -7.25 4.45
N TYR A 455 12.72 -6.75 5.58
CA TYR A 455 13.43 -7.59 6.55
C TYR A 455 12.81 -7.50 7.96
N PRO A 456 12.74 -8.63 8.70
CA PRO A 456 12.10 -8.68 10.01
C PRO A 456 12.61 -7.62 11.00
N GLY A 457 11.68 -7.02 11.74
CA GLY A 457 12.00 -5.99 12.73
C GLY A 457 12.47 -4.67 12.11
N PHE A 458 11.97 -4.34 10.92
CA PHE A 458 12.20 -3.05 10.23
C PHE A 458 13.69 -2.76 10.05
N ARG A 459 14.38 -3.68 9.38
CA ARG A 459 15.84 -3.67 9.25
C ARG A 459 16.31 -3.22 7.87
N ASN A 460 17.09 -2.15 7.85
CA ASN A 460 17.75 -1.63 6.65
C ASN A 460 18.75 -2.63 6.07
N PHE A 461 18.49 -3.10 4.85
CA PHE A 461 19.32 -4.07 4.12
C PHE A 461 20.71 -3.53 3.72
N LEU A 462 20.88 -2.21 3.69
CA LEU A 462 22.16 -1.51 3.48
C LEU A 462 22.96 -1.36 4.78
N ASN A 463 22.38 -1.64 5.94
CA ASN A 463 23.08 -1.63 7.22
C ASN A 463 23.61 -3.05 7.53
N GLN A 464 24.94 -3.21 7.45
CA GLN A 464 25.60 -4.49 7.69
C GLN A 464 25.37 -5.03 9.11
N GLN A 465 25.25 -4.16 10.13
CA GLN A 465 24.95 -4.59 11.50
C GLN A 465 23.54 -5.18 11.58
N HIS A 466 22.54 -4.51 11.00
CA HIS A 466 21.17 -5.05 10.94
C HIS A 466 21.13 -6.43 10.27
N MET A 467 21.87 -6.62 9.17
CA MET A 467 21.88 -7.91 8.47
C MET A 467 22.62 -9.00 9.27
N GLN A 468 23.68 -8.64 10.01
CA GLN A 468 24.36 -9.55 10.93
C GLN A 468 23.42 -9.99 12.08
N GLU A 469 22.66 -9.07 12.67
CA GLU A 469 21.68 -9.42 13.73
C GLU A 469 20.65 -10.45 13.26
N ILE A 470 20.11 -10.32 12.03
CA ILE A 470 19.18 -11.30 11.48
C ILE A 470 19.89 -12.65 11.25
N ALA A 471 21.12 -12.62 10.71
CA ALA A 471 21.92 -13.82 10.46
C ALA A 471 22.19 -14.59 11.77
N ASP A 472 22.56 -13.88 12.84
CA ASP A 472 22.75 -14.42 14.18
C ASP A 472 21.44 -15.00 14.75
N HIS A 473 20.32 -14.27 14.65
CA HIS A 473 19.01 -14.73 15.11
C HIS A 473 18.47 -15.95 14.35
N TRP A 474 18.80 -16.10 13.07
CA TRP A 474 18.45 -17.26 12.24
C TRP A 474 19.52 -18.36 12.25
N ASN A 475 20.66 -18.14 12.91
CA ASN A 475 21.81 -19.04 12.95
C ASN A 475 22.29 -19.45 11.54
N ILE A 476 22.55 -18.45 10.69
CA ILE A 476 23.13 -18.59 9.35
C ILE A 476 24.33 -17.65 9.16
N ASP A 477 25.25 -17.99 8.25
CA ASP A 477 26.35 -17.09 7.87
C ASP A 477 25.81 -15.83 7.18
N LEU A 478 26.37 -14.64 7.48
CA LEU A 478 25.97 -13.38 6.83
C LEU A 478 26.09 -13.44 5.29
N ILE A 479 27.09 -14.16 4.75
CA ILE A 479 27.26 -14.35 3.30
C ILE A 479 26.09 -15.10 2.63
N ARG A 480 25.31 -15.86 3.42
CA ARG A 480 24.10 -16.55 2.95
C ARG A 480 22.86 -15.66 3.01
N MET A 481 22.92 -14.52 3.71
CA MET A 481 21.81 -13.58 3.78
C MET A 481 21.66 -12.87 2.41
N PRO A 482 20.51 -13.01 1.73
CA PRO A 482 20.28 -12.30 0.48
C PRO A 482 20.01 -10.82 0.78
N HIS A 483 21.03 -9.96 0.80
CA HIS A 483 20.90 -8.53 1.16
C HIS A 483 21.68 -7.54 0.27
N TRP A 484 22.38 -8.00 -0.77
CA TRP A 484 23.21 -7.16 -1.65
C TRP A 484 22.41 -6.25 -2.61
N ASN A 485 21.08 -6.36 -2.61
CA ASN A 485 20.18 -5.57 -3.44
C ASN A 485 18.83 -5.33 -2.74
N GLN A 486 18.04 -4.38 -3.24
CA GLN A 486 16.64 -4.20 -2.84
C GLN A 486 15.83 -5.51 -2.99
N PRO A 487 14.82 -5.73 -2.13
CA PRO A 487 13.81 -6.77 -2.32
C PRO A 487 13.21 -6.74 -3.72
N THR A 488 13.04 -7.91 -4.34
CA THR A 488 12.48 -7.96 -5.71
C THR A 488 10.96 -7.77 -5.64
N HIS A 489 10.44 -6.67 -6.19
CA HIS A 489 9.00 -6.45 -6.32
C HIS A 489 8.36 -7.34 -7.40
N ILE A 490 7.06 -7.60 -7.28
CA ILE A 490 6.30 -8.53 -8.12
C ILE A 490 6.45 -8.28 -9.62
N GLN A 491 6.53 -7.02 -10.08
CA GLN A 491 6.70 -6.74 -11.51
C GLN A 491 8.05 -7.23 -12.05
N ASN A 492 9.14 -7.08 -11.30
CA ASN A 492 10.42 -7.64 -11.70
C ASN A 492 10.42 -9.18 -11.62
N MET A 493 9.67 -9.79 -10.68
CA MET A 493 9.45 -11.24 -10.72
C MET A 493 8.65 -11.70 -11.95
N LEU A 494 7.65 -10.93 -12.40
CA LEU A 494 6.93 -11.21 -13.64
C LEU A 494 7.88 -11.15 -14.85
N ASN A 495 8.77 -10.15 -14.91
CA ASN A 495 9.82 -10.08 -15.93
C ASN A 495 10.77 -11.30 -15.87
N TYR A 496 11.14 -11.75 -14.67
CA TYR A 496 11.99 -12.94 -14.51
C TYR A 496 11.28 -14.26 -14.86
N ILE A 497 9.96 -14.35 -14.67
CA ILE A 497 9.13 -15.46 -15.20
C ILE A 497 9.03 -15.37 -16.74
N GLU A 498 8.92 -14.17 -17.29
CA GLU A 498 8.86 -13.90 -18.72
C GLU A 498 10.14 -14.35 -19.43
N ASN A 499 11.29 -14.01 -18.86
CA ASN A 499 12.62 -14.32 -19.39
C ASN A 499 13.13 -15.72 -19.01
N GLY A 500 12.44 -16.44 -18.10
CA GLY A 500 12.82 -17.80 -17.66
C GLY A 500 13.87 -17.86 -16.55
N SER A 501 14.23 -16.73 -15.94
CA SER A 501 15.11 -16.68 -14.76
C SER A 501 14.39 -17.10 -13.46
N ILE A 502 13.04 -17.05 -13.42
CA ILE A 502 12.21 -17.70 -12.40
C ILE A 502 11.36 -18.78 -13.08
N GLU A 503 11.54 -20.03 -12.63
CA GLU A 503 10.80 -21.20 -13.14
C GLU A 503 9.97 -21.89 -12.05
N MET A 504 10.06 -21.47 -10.79
CA MET A 504 9.13 -21.88 -9.74
C MET A 504 8.55 -20.68 -9.01
N PHE A 505 7.22 -20.68 -8.87
CA PHE A 505 6.53 -19.57 -8.21
C PHE A 505 5.51 -20.08 -7.19
N ARG A 506 5.62 -19.61 -5.94
CA ARG A 506 4.69 -19.96 -4.86
C ARG A 506 3.80 -18.78 -4.50
N VAL A 507 2.52 -18.90 -4.83
CA VAL A 507 1.47 -17.93 -4.46
C VAL A 507 0.78 -18.38 -3.17
N SER A 508 0.68 -17.50 -2.17
CA SER A 508 0.12 -17.83 -0.85
C SER A 508 -0.98 -16.85 -0.42
N GLY A 509 -2.24 -17.32 -0.37
CA GLY A 509 -3.37 -16.59 0.19
C GLY A 509 -3.84 -15.38 -0.63
N THR A 510 -3.59 -15.37 -1.94
CA THR A 510 -3.93 -14.26 -2.85
C THR A 510 -4.27 -14.78 -4.26
N ASN A 511 -4.98 -13.97 -5.05
CA ASN A 511 -5.52 -14.33 -6.36
C ASN A 511 -5.02 -13.39 -7.47
N PRO A 512 -3.74 -13.47 -7.87
CA PRO A 512 -3.11 -12.59 -8.86
C PRO A 512 -3.86 -12.52 -10.20
N LEU A 513 -4.48 -13.62 -10.67
CA LEU A 513 -5.29 -13.62 -11.90
C LEU A 513 -6.59 -12.80 -11.81
N VAL A 514 -6.85 -12.09 -10.71
CA VAL A 514 -7.90 -11.06 -10.63
C VAL A 514 -7.35 -9.76 -10.03
N SER A 515 -6.38 -9.82 -9.11
CA SER A 515 -5.91 -8.65 -8.37
C SER A 515 -4.73 -7.89 -8.98
N LEU A 516 -3.90 -8.50 -9.84
CA LEU A 516 -2.81 -7.80 -10.52
C LEU A 516 -3.33 -6.95 -11.69
N PRO A 517 -2.64 -5.86 -12.08
CA PRO A 517 -2.97 -5.12 -13.29
C PRO A 517 -2.54 -5.90 -14.55
N ASN A 518 -3.06 -5.52 -15.72
CA ASN A 518 -2.79 -6.15 -17.01
C ASN A 518 -2.99 -7.69 -16.97
N LEU A 519 -4.22 -8.12 -16.67
CA LEU A 519 -4.54 -9.54 -16.46
C LEU A 519 -4.17 -10.45 -17.64
N HIS A 520 -4.17 -9.96 -18.89
CA HIS A 520 -3.71 -10.73 -20.05
C HIS A 520 -2.27 -11.23 -19.86
N ARG A 521 -1.31 -10.32 -19.61
CA ARG A 521 0.09 -10.67 -19.37
C ARG A 521 0.24 -11.64 -18.21
N VAL A 522 -0.46 -11.40 -17.10
CA VAL A 522 -0.38 -12.29 -15.92
C VAL A 522 -0.91 -13.69 -16.25
N ARG A 523 -2.00 -13.81 -17.03
CA ARG A 523 -2.52 -15.11 -17.52
C ARG A 523 -1.49 -15.83 -18.38
N GLU A 524 -0.82 -15.13 -19.31
CA GLU A 524 0.20 -15.74 -20.17
C GLU A 524 1.38 -16.28 -19.34
N LEU A 525 1.94 -15.44 -18.47
CA LEU A 525 3.08 -15.82 -17.62
C LEU A 525 2.74 -17.00 -16.69
N PHE A 526 1.57 -16.98 -16.04
CA PHE A 526 1.15 -18.04 -15.10
C PHE A 526 0.72 -19.33 -15.81
N THR A 527 0.64 -19.33 -17.14
CA THR A 527 0.34 -20.52 -17.95
C THR A 527 1.51 -20.98 -18.82
N LYS A 528 2.70 -20.36 -18.68
CA LYS A 528 3.92 -20.79 -19.38
C LYS A 528 4.26 -22.27 -19.08
N PRO A 529 4.72 -23.03 -20.09
CA PRO A 529 5.19 -24.41 -19.93
C PRO A 529 6.18 -24.59 -18.77
N ASP A 530 7.19 -23.73 -18.75
CA ASP A 530 8.39 -23.90 -17.94
C ASP A 530 8.24 -23.28 -16.52
N LEU A 531 7.06 -22.73 -16.21
CA LEU A 531 6.75 -22.24 -14.86
C LEU A 531 6.04 -23.33 -14.04
N PHE A 532 6.68 -23.80 -12.98
CA PHE A 532 6.09 -24.65 -11.95
C PHE A 532 5.39 -23.80 -10.87
N LEU A 533 4.06 -23.74 -10.93
CA LEU A 533 3.23 -22.86 -10.12
C LEU A 533 2.60 -23.59 -8.93
N VAL A 534 2.97 -23.20 -7.71
CA VAL A 534 2.39 -23.70 -6.45
C VAL A 534 1.42 -22.64 -5.89
N VAL A 535 0.19 -23.02 -5.59
CA VAL A 535 -0.82 -22.08 -5.05
C VAL A 535 -1.38 -22.58 -3.73
N GLN A 536 -1.14 -21.85 -2.65
CA GLN A 536 -1.71 -22.12 -1.33
C GLN A 536 -2.93 -21.23 -1.11
N ASP A 537 -4.13 -21.82 -1.06
CA ASP A 537 -5.39 -21.10 -0.86
C ASP A 537 -6.38 -21.94 -0.02
N ILE A 538 -7.46 -21.30 0.43
CA ILE A 538 -8.54 -21.90 1.22
C ILE A 538 -9.67 -22.43 0.32
N LEU A 539 -9.82 -21.88 -0.89
CA LEU A 539 -10.91 -22.14 -1.83
C LEU A 539 -10.39 -22.19 -3.27
N PRO A 540 -11.12 -22.83 -4.21
CA PRO A 540 -10.87 -22.70 -5.63
C PRO A 540 -11.00 -21.24 -6.08
N THR A 541 -9.89 -20.72 -6.59
CA THR A 541 -9.75 -19.42 -7.25
C THR A 541 -9.27 -19.61 -8.69
N GLU A 542 -9.38 -18.55 -9.49
CA GLU A 542 -8.86 -18.53 -10.85
C GLU A 542 -7.35 -18.83 -10.89
N THR A 543 -6.59 -18.34 -9.90
CA THR A 543 -5.16 -18.66 -9.77
C THR A 543 -4.93 -20.15 -9.42
N THR A 544 -5.74 -20.76 -8.55
CA THR A 544 -5.64 -22.22 -8.32
C THR A 544 -5.92 -23.03 -9.57
N ALA A 545 -6.78 -22.54 -10.48
CA ALA A 545 -7.19 -23.28 -11.68
C ALA A 545 -6.05 -23.48 -12.70
N VAL A 546 -4.99 -22.67 -12.65
CA VAL A 546 -3.78 -22.79 -13.50
C VAL A 546 -2.58 -23.45 -12.80
N ALA A 547 -2.61 -23.58 -11.47
CA ALA A 547 -1.52 -24.14 -10.66
C ALA A 547 -1.11 -25.58 -11.05
N ASP A 548 0.16 -25.93 -10.87
CA ASP A 548 0.64 -27.31 -10.97
C ASP A 548 0.44 -28.09 -9.65
N VAL A 549 0.51 -27.40 -8.50
CA VAL A 549 0.15 -27.95 -7.18
C VAL A 549 -0.69 -26.93 -6.41
N VAL A 550 -1.78 -27.37 -5.78
CA VAL A 550 -2.56 -26.53 -4.86
C VAL A 550 -2.46 -27.07 -3.43
N LEU A 551 -2.17 -26.21 -2.47
CA LEU A 551 -2.04 -26.56 -1.05
C LEU A 551 -3.24 -25.97 -0.26
N PRO A 552 -4.11 -26.81 0.35
CA PRO A 552 -5.19 -26.33 1.20
C PRO A 552 -4.64 -25.63 2.45
N ALA A 553 -4.91 -24.33 2.59
CA ALA A 553 -4.57 -23.56 3.80
C ALA A 553 -5.71 -23.62 4.85
N ALA A 554 -5.39 -23.29 6.10
CA ALA A 554 -6.37 -23.06 7.17
C ALA A 554 -6.89 -21.61 7.16
N GLN A 555 -8.20 -21.44 7.37
CA GLN A 555 -8.84 -20.14 7.59
C GLN A 555 -8.58 -19.61 9.00
N TRP A 556 -8.88 -18.33 9.22
CA TRP A 556 -8.65 -17.60 10.47
C TRP A 556 -9.26 -18.24 11.73
N ALA A 557 -10.44 -18.85 11.62
CA ALA A 557 -11.08 -19.58 12.73
C ALA A 557 -10.54 -21.01 12.93
N GLU A 558 -9.76 -21.53 11.98
CA GLU A 558 -9.24 -22.91 11.98
C GLU A 558 -7.80 -23.00 12.53
N LYS A 559 -7.21 -21.86 12.93
CA LYS A 559 -5.81 -21.75 13.39
C LYS A 559 -5.66 -20.70 14.50
N THR A 560 -4.59 -20.84 15.29
CA THR A 560 -4.19 -19.85 16.30
C THR A 560 -3.04 -19.01 15.75
N GLY A 561 -3.02 -17.72 16.07
CA GLY A 561 -1.88 -16.83 15.79
C GLY A 561 -2.20 -15.37 16.04
N CYS A 562 -1.17 -14.54 16.00
CA CYS A 562 -1.26 -13.11 16.19
C CYS A 562 -1.43 -12.34 14.89
N PHE A 563 -2.06 -11.16 14.97
CA PHE A 563 -2.02 -10.18 13.89
C PHE A 563 -2.11 -8.73 14.37
N THR A 564 -1.50 -7.82 13.63
CA THR A 564 -1.43 -6.38 13.90
C THR A 564 -2.31 -5.62 12.91
N ASN A 565 -3.17 -4.74 13.44
CA ASN A 565 -4.08 -3.88 12.69
C ASN A 565 -3.34 -2.63 12.13
N ALA A 566 -4.07 -1.59 11.68
CA ALA A 566 -3.42 -0.36 11.18
C ALA A 566 -2.80 0.53 12.28
N ASP A 567 -3.36 0.61 13.48
CA ASP A 567 -2.85 1.48 14.56
C ASP A 567 -1.85 0.78 15.50
N ARG A 568 -1.18 -0.26 14.98
CA ARG A 568 -0.14 -1.07 15.66
C ARG A 568 -0.68 -1.98 16.79
N THR A 569 -2.00 -2.09 16.96
CA THR A 569 -2.62 -3.00 17.93
C THR A 569 -2.46 -4.45 17.45
N MET A 570 -1.77 -5.27 18.24
CA MET A 570 -1.63 -6.70 18.02
C MET A 570 -2.73 -7.46 18.78
N HIS A 571 -3.44 -8.34 18.07
CA HIS A 571 -4.52 -9.17 18.56
C HIS A 571 -4.12 -10.65 18.54
N LEU A 572 -4.71 -11.46 19.42
CA LEU A 572 -4.64 -12.92 19.37
C LEU A 572 -5.93 -13.49 18.77
N SER A 573 -5.81 -14.37 17.78
CA SER A 573 -6.91 -15.20 17.28
C SER A 573 -6.70 -16.64 17.73
N GLN A 574 -7.70 -17.24 18.37
CA GLN A 574 -7.61 -18.64 18.84
C GLN A 574 -8.32 -19.62 17.88
N LYS A 575 -7.73 -20.82 17.72
CA LYS A 575 -8.26 -21.94 16.91
C LYS A 575 -9.59 -22.47 17.47
N ALA A 576 -10.66 -22.41 16.67
CA ALA A 576 -11.99 -22.83 17.07
C ALA A 576 -12.28 -24.35 16.92
N ASN A 577 -11.51 -25.08 16.09
CA ASN A 577 -11.67 -26.53 15.82
C ASN A 577 -10.33 -27.25 15.55
N LYS A 578 -10.22 -28.55 15.87
CA LYS A 578 -9.09 -29.47 15.54
C LYS A 578 -9.11 -29.89 14.05
N ASP A 579 -8.05 -30.32 13.35
CA ASP A 579 -6.79 -31.04 13.69
C ASP A 579 -5.56 -30.48 12.92
N GLY A 580 -4.43 -31.21 12.88
CA GLY A 580 -3.33 -31.08 11.90
C GLY A 580 -2.07 -30.35 12.38
N GLY A 581 -0.90 -31.03 12.39
CA GLY A 581 0.37 -30.52 12.93
C GLY A 581 1.32 -29.85 11.91
N PRO A 582 2.39 -29.16 12.38
CA PRO A 582 3.31 -28.37 11.57
C PRO A 582 4.54 -29.13 11.03
N LEU A 583 5.37 -28.43 10.24
CA LEU A 583 6.34 -29.01 9.29
C LEU A 583 7.73 -28.31 9.36
N ILE A 584 8.11 -27.81 10.54
CA ILE A 584 9.26 -26.92 10.83
C ILE A 584 9.67 -27.16 12.30
N PRO A 585 10.83 -26.70 12.83
CA PRO A 585 11.28 -27.10 14.18
C PRO A 585 10.40 -26.54 15.30
N TYR A 586 9.55 -25.55 14.98
CA TYR A 586 8.51 -25.04 15.87
C TYR A 586 7.25 -25.89 15.74
N THR A 587 6.80 -26.45 16.86
CA THR A 587 5.62 -27.32 16.96
C THR A 587 4.35 -26.57 17.33
N THR A 588 4.47 -25.32 17.80
CA THR A 588 3.35 -24.47 18.21
C THR A 588 3.47 -23.04 17.66
N PRO A 589 2.35 -22.30 17.47
CA PRO A 589 2.40 -20.88 17.11
C PRO A 589 3.13 -20.00 18.14
N GLU A 590 3.05 -20.36 19.42
CA GLU A 590 3.68 -19.61 20.52
C GLU A 590 5.22 -19.65 20.44
N GLU A 591 5.80 -20.78 20.06
CA GLU A 591 7.25 -20.88 19.79
C GLU A 591 7.70 -19.99 18.62
N VAL A 592 6.88 -19.89 17.55
CA VAL A 592 7.14 -19.01 16.41
C VAL A 592 6.99 -17.54 16.80
N PHE A 593 5.97 -17.21 17.61
CA PHE A 593 5.76 -15.89 18.17
C PHE A 593 6.96 -15.46 19.02
N ASP A 594 7.48 -16.33 19.90
CA ASP A 594 8.66 -16.05 20.72
C ASP A 594 9.95 -15.92 19.90
N ALA A 595 10.08 -16.66 18.79
CA ALA A 595 11.18 -16.47 17.84
C ALA A 595 11.10 -15.08 17.16
N ARG A 596 9.92 -14.67 16.67
CA ARG A 596 9.69 -13.31 16.14
C ARG A 596 9.92 -12.25 17.22
N LYS A 597 9.49 -12.48 18.46
CA LYS A 597 9.64 -11.54 19.58
C LYS A 597 11.10 -11.17 19.81
N LYS A 598 11.99 -12.17 19.83
CA LYS A 598 13.45 -11.96 19.90
C LYS A 598 13.96 -11.10 18.73
N MET A 599 13.51 -11.40 17.51
CA MET A 599 13.87 -10.64 16.31
C MET A 599 13.43 -9.16 16.36
N SER A 600 12.40 -8.81 17.13
CA SER A 600 11.95 -7.42 17.29
C SER A 600 12.61 -6.63 18.42
N TYR A 601 13.43 -7.25 19.26
CA TYR A 601 14.08 -6.59 20.40
C TYR A 601 14.85 -5.32 19.98
N GLY A 602 14.61 -4.19 20.65
CA GLY A 602 15.27 -2.90 20.38
C GLY A 602 14.84 -2.19 19.08
N ARG A 603 13.98 -2.80 18.25
CA ARG A 603 13.47 -2.22 17.00
C ARG A 603 12.16 -1.43 17.24
N PRO A 604 11.67 -0.61 16.29
CA PRO A 604 10.45 0.17 16.51
C PRO A 604 9.21 -0.66 16.87
N CYS A 605 9.13 -1.89 16.37
CA CYS A 605 8.10 -2.88 16.69
C CYS A 605 8.47 -3.88 17.80
N ASP A 606 9.30 -3.44 18.77
CA ASP A 606 9.67 -4.26 19.93
C ASP A 606 8.43 -4.74 20.69
N CYS A 607 8.31 -6.06 20.85
CA CYS A 607 7.23 -6.74 21.56
C CYS A 607 7.78 -7.60 22.72
N SER A 608 8.96 -7.29 23.27
CA SER A 608 9.67 -8.13 24.24
C SER A 608 8.86 -8.49 25.48
N GLU A 609 8.00 -7.58 25.96
CA GLU A 609 7.12 -7.81 27.11
C GLU A 609 5.75 -8.39 26.72
N LEU A 610 5.53 -8.72 25.44
CA LEU A 610 4.28 -9.28 24.94
C LEU A 610 4.27 -10.82 25.03
N THR A 611 3.12 -11.37 25.41
CA THR A 611 2.87 -12.82 25.55
C THR A 611 1.45 -13.15 25.08
N PHE A 612 1.17 -14.42 24.77
CA PHE A 612 -0.19 -14.88 24.48
C PHE A 612 -1.13 -14.67 25.68
N GLU A 613 -0.62 -14.82 26.90
CA GLU A 613 -1.35 -14.54 28.15
C GLU A 613 -1.83 -13.07 28.19
N LYS A 614 -0.94 -12.09 27.95
CA LYS A 614 -1.31 -10.66 27.92
C LYS A 614 -2.32 -10.30 26.82
N LEU A 615 -2.32 -11.04 25.72
CA LEU A 615 -3.28 -10.84 24.62
C LEU A 615 -4.62 -11.57 24.83
N THR A 616 -4.70 -12.46 25.82
CA THR A 616 -5.91 -13.24 26.13
C THR A 616 -6.87 -12.43 26.99
N GLY A 617 -8.16 -12.45 26.64
CA GLY A 617 -9.23 -11.72 27.34
C GLY A 617 -9.34 -10.22 27.01
N GLY A 618 -8.41 -9.65 26.23
CA GLY A 618 -8.37 -8.23 25.87
C GLY A 618 -8.56 -7.94 24.37
N SER A 619 -8.77 -6.66 24.04
CA SER A 619 -8.92 -6.17 22.66
C SER A 619 -7.59 -5.94 21.90
N GLY A 620 -6.50 -6.60 22.33
CA GLY A 620 -5.16 -6.43 21.79
C GLY A 620 -4.33 -5.36 22.49
N ILE A 621 -3.04 -5.27 22.13
CA ILE A 621 -2.05 -4.35 22.72
C ILE A 621 -1.23 -3.67 21.60
N GLN A 622 -1.04 -2.35 21.67
CA GLN A 622 -0.24 -1.60 20.70
C GLN A 622 1.26 -1.76 20.92
N TRP A 623 2.02 -2.01 19.85
CA TRP A 623 3.48 -1.95 19.92
C TRP A 623 4.02 -0.52 19.77
N PRO A 624 5.18 -0.17 20.36
CA PRO A 624 6.09 -1.05 21.14
C PRO A 624 5.53 -1.46 22.51
N CYS A 625 5.82 -2.70 22.92
CA CYS A 625 5.50 -3.27 24.23
C CYS A 625 6.79 -3.78 24.89
N THR A 626 7.36 -2.94 25.74
CA THR A 626 8.71 -3.07 26.34
C THR A 626 8.67 -2.90 27.86
N LYS A 627 9.80 -3.00 28.56
CA LYS A 627 9.87 -2.80 30.02
C LYS A 627 9.43 -1.40 30.46
N GLU A 628 9.61 -0.40 29.61
CA GLU A 628 9.15 0.97 29.84
C GLU A 628 7.65 1.12 29.53
N TYR A 629 7.15 0.38 28.53
CA TYR A 629 5.75 0.38 28.07
C TYR A 629 5.13 -1.03 28.16
N PRO A 630 4.97 -1.61 29.37
CA PRO A 630 4.63 -3.04 29.54
C PRO A 630 3.20 -3.40 29.10
N ASN A 631 2.36 -2.38 28.85
CA ASN A 631 1.00 -2.48 28.33
C ASN A 631 0.86 -1.88 26.93
N GLY A 632 1.99 -1.67 26.23
CA GLY A 632 2.04 -1.00 24.93
C GLY A 632 2.18 0.53 25.00
N LYS A 633 2.52 1.14 23.87
CA LYS A 633 2.63 2.60 23.70
C LYS A 633 1.64 3.09 22.64
N GLU A 634 0.65 3.87 23.09
CA GLU A 634 -0.50 4.29 22.27
C GLU A 634 -0.11 5.21 21.10
N ARG A 635 0.79 6.18 21.35
CA ARG A 635 1.29 7.14 20.35
C ARG A 635 2.80 7.06 20.23
N GLN A 636 3.32 7.10 19.02
CA GLN A 636 4.76 7.27 18.79
C GLN A 636 5.16 8.74 18.93
N PHE A 637 6.45 8.99 19.11
CA PHE A 637 7.06 10.32 19.03
C PHE A 637 6.49 11.36 20.02
N THR A 638 5.98 10.90 21.18
CA THR A 638 5.56 11.76 22.30
C THR A 638 6.71 12.59 22.91
N ASP A 639 7.95 12.22 22.60
CA ASP A 639 9.20 12.87 22.97
C ASP A 639 9.90 13.57 21.79
N TYR A 640 9.24 13.58 20.62
CA TYR A 640 9.73 14.14 19.35
C TYR A 640 11.11 13.63 18.90
N LYS A 641 11.43 12.36 19.22
CA LYS A 641 12.59 11.63 18.70
C LYS A 641 12.16 10.62 17.65
N PHE A 642 12.51 10.87 16.41
CA PHE A 642 12.16 10.04 15.25
C PHE A 642 13.24 8.98 14.99
N PHE A 643 12.87 7.91 14.28
CA PHE A 643 13.76 6.77 14.01
C PHE A 643 14.74 7.04 12.85
N THR A 644 15.17 8.29 12.69
CA THR A 644 15.94 8.82 11.56
C THR A 644 17.46 8.82 11.79
N ASP A 645 17.94 8.22 12.88
CA ASP A 645 19.39 8.04 13.07
C ASP A 645 19.94 7.00 12.08
N PRO A 646 21.06 7.27 11.36
CA PRO A 646 21.55 6.41 10.27
C PRO A 646 21.83 4.95 10.66
N ASP A 647 22.15 4.70 11.93
CA ASP A 647 22.48 3.37 12.44
C ASP A 647 21.25 2.62 12.97
N TYR A 648 20.10 3.30 13.06
CA TYR A 648 18.84 2.78 13.56
C TYR A 648 17.76 2.67 12.47
N CYS A 649 17.71 3.65 11.56
CA CYS A 649 16.70 3.76 10.51
C CYS A 649 16.56 2.49 9.67
N GLU A 650 15.34 2.23 9.20
CA GLU A 650 14.96 1.14 8.32
C GLU A 650 15.32 1.39 6.86
N ASP A 651 15.42 2.66 6.46
CA ASP A 651 15.83 3.07 5.11
C ASP A 651 16.54 4.44 5.17
N PHE A 652 17.46 4.68 4.24
CA PHE A 652 18.07 6.00 4.03
C PHE A 652 17.19 6.93 3.19
N GLY A 653 16.04 6.44 2.73
CA GLY A 653 15.06 7.18 1.95
C GLY A 653 15.47 7.35 0.48
N HIS A 654 14.57 7.96 -0.27
CA HIS A 654 14.66 8.06 -1.72
C HIS A 654 14.47 9.51 -2.20
N ASP A 655 14.98 9.76 -3.42
CA ASP A 655 14.49 10.81 -4.30
C ASP A 655 13.07 10.42 -4.75
N LEU A 656 12.06 11.15 -4.25
CA LEU A 656 10.64 10.86 -4.47
C LEU A 656 10.19 10.94 -5.94
N GLU A 657 11.01 11.57 -6.79
CA GLU A 657 10.70 11.83 -8.18
C GLU A 657 11.27 10.80 -9.16
N THR A 658 12.30 10.08 -8.75
CA THR A 658 13.06 9.11 -9.55
C THR A 658 13.07 7.72 -8.94
N GLY A 659 12.81 7.58 -7.63
CA GLY A 659 12.94 6.31 -6.92
C GLY A 659 14.39 5.92 -6.60
N ALA A 660 15.36 6.81 -6.83
CA ALA A 660 16.75 6.54 -6.49
C ALA A 660 16.96 6.55 -4.96
N LEU A 661 17.58 5.48 -4.45
CA LEU A 661 18.02 5.39 -3.06
C LEU A 661 19.06 6.46 -2.73
N TYR A 662 18.98 7.03 -1.51
CA TYR A 662 20.11 7.75 -0.94
C TYR A 662 21.15 6.79 -0.38
N THR A 663 22.42 7.12 -0.61
CA THR A 663 23.54 6.51 0.10
C THR A 663 23.57 6.97 1.56
N ARG A 664 24.16 6.16 2.44
CA ARG A 664 24.36 6.52 3.87
C ARG A 664 25.04 7.88 4.04
N ALA A 665 25.97 8.25 3.16
CA ALA A 665 26.65 9.54 3.16
C ALA A 665 25.70 10.72 2.81
N GLN A 666 24.85 10.57 1.79
CA GLN A 666 23.82 11.56 1.45
C GLN A 666 22.80 11.71 2.60
N TYR A 667 22.42 10.61 3.23
CA TYR A 667 21.52 10.62 4.39
C TYR A 667 22.12 11.33 5.60
N GLN A 668 23.39 11.04 5.91
CA GLN A 668 24.15 11.73 6.96
C GLN A 668 24.32 13.23 6.65
N ALA A 669 24.48 13.62 5.39
CA ALA A 669 24.59 15.02 4.98
C ALA A 669 23.28 15.83 5.18
N MET A 670 22.11 15.17 5.18
CA MET A 670 20.84 15.81 5.59
C MET A 670 20.79 16.09 7.11
N ASN A 671 21.71 15.50 7.89
CA ASN A 671 21.81 15.61 9.34
C ASN A 671 20.47 15.45 10.09
N PRO A 672 19.73 14.33 9.89
CA PRO A 672 18.46 14.12 10.57
C PRO A 672 18.63 14.09 12.09
N ALA A 673 19.53 13.26 12.63
CA ALA A 673 19.89 13.21 14.05
C ALA A 673 18.64 13.14 14.97
N GLY A 674 17.80 12.12 14.75
CA GLY A 674 16.54 11.93 15.46
C GLY A 674 15.42 12.93 15.15
N ARG A 675 15.58 13.83 14.17
CA ARG A 675 14.55 14.77 13.69
C ARG A 675 13.79 14.22 12.48
N ALA A 676 12.55 14.64 12.29
CA ALA A 676 11.75 14.25 11.13
C ALA A 676 12.22 14.98 9.86
N ILE A 677 12.04 14.36 8.70
CA ILE A 677 12.50 14.88 7.41
C ILE A 677 11.30 15.34 6.57
N LEU A 678 11.20 16.63 6.26
CA LEU A 678 10.25 17.13 5.26
C LEU A 678 10.72 16.71 3.87
N LYS A 679 9.80 16.14 3.09
CA LYS A 679 10.10 15.62 1.75
C LYS A 679 9.37 16.42 0.68
N ALA A 680 10.11 16.99 -0.25
CA ALA A 680 9.58 17.83 -1.34
C ALA A 680 9.57 17.08 -2.69
N ALA A 681 8.59 17.35 -3.54
CA ALA A 681 8.50 16.85 -4.92
C ALA A 681 7.57 17.74 -5.75
N HIS A 682 7.87 17.94 -7.05
CA HIS A 682 6.92 18.62 -7.94
C HIS A 682 5.87 17.64 -8.48
N HIS A 683 4.68 18.16 -8.79
CA HIS A 683 3.65 17.42 -9.51
C HIS A 683 4.09 17.15 -10.96
N LYS A 684 4.04 15.87 -11.36
CA LYS A 684 4.18 15.38 -12.73
C LYS A 684 2.82 14.91 -13.20
N ALA A 685 2.48 15.12 -14.47
CA ALA A 685 1.27 14.55 -15.05
C ALA A 685 1.30 13.01 -14.99
N PRO A 686 0.15 12.33 -14.84
CA PRO A 686 0.09 10.87 -14.91
C PRO A 686 0.56 10.37 -16.30
N PRO A 687 1.23 9.20 -16.38
CA PRO A 687 1.76 8.67 -17.64
C PRO A 687 0.67 8.32 -18.65
N GLU A 688 -0.55 8.04 -18.19
CA GLU A 688 -1.73 7.87 -19.04
C GLU A 688 -2.82 8.87 -18.64
N ALA A 689 -3.15 9.78 -19.56
CA ALA A 689 -4.23 10.73 -19.45
C ALA A 689 -5.30 10.49 -20.55
N PRO A 690 -6.51 11.04 -20.39
CA PRO A 690 -7.51 11.06 -21.45
C PRO A 690 -7.06 11.82 -22.70
N ASP A 691 -7.52 11.34 -23.84
CA ASP A 691 -7.34 11.93 -25.16
C ASP A 691 -8.63 11.78 -25.99
N ASP A 692 -8.63 12.24 -27.25
CA ASP A 692 -9.79 12.15 -28.14
C ASP A 692 -10.27 10.71 -28.41
N GLN A 693 -9.42 9.70 -28.21
CA GLN A 693 -9.77 8.28 -28.39
C GLN A 693 -10.30 7.64 -27.10
N PHE A 694 -9.83 8.09 -25.94
CA PHE A 694 -10.16 7.60 -24.61
C PHE A 694 -10.46 8.79 -23.67
N PRO A 695 -11.65 9.43 -23.78
CA PRO A 695 -11.90 10.74 -23.19
C PRO A 695 -12.22 10.74 -21.69
N LEU A 696 -12.32 9.57 -21.04
CA LEU A 696 -12.71 9.46 -19.63
C LEU A 696 -11.59 8.86 -18.77
N PHE A 697 -11.34 9.43 -17.59
CA PHE A 697 -10.46 8.84 -16.59
C PHE A 697 -11.10 7.57 -15.97
N LEU A 698 -10.34 6.50 -15.86
CA LEU A 698 -10.73 5.31 -15.11
C LEU A 698 -10.21 5.36 -13.67
N SER A 699 -11.10 5.10 -12.71
CA SER A 699 -10.74 4.76 -11.35
C SER A 699 -11.32 3.40 -10.94
N THR A 700 -10.60 2.67 -10.09
CA THR A 700 -11.09 1.43 -9.49
C THR A 700 -11.18 1.54 -7.96
N GLY A 701 -12.02 0.73 -7.32
CA GLY A 701 -12.12 0.75 -5.87
C GLY A 701 -13.07 -0.28 -5.26
N ARG A 702 -13.53 0.00 -4.04
CA ARG A 702 -14.28 -0.94 -3.22
C ARG A 702 -15.74 -0.53 -2.99
N ASN A 703 -16.59 -1.53 -2.76
CA ASN A 703 -17.90 -1.38 -2.13
C ASN A 703 -17.88 -2.01 -0.72
N VAL A 704 -18.97 -1.82 0.03
CA VAL A 704 -19.07 -2.24 1.44
C VAL A 704 -19.38 -3.73 1.62
N PHE A 705 -19.93 -4.40 0.60
CA PHE A 705 -20.41 -5.79 0.70
C PHE A 705 -19.31 -6.82 0.42
N HIS A 706 -18.36 -6.47 -0.44
CA HIS A 706 -17.35 -7.39 -0.94
C HIS A 706 -15.93 -7.06 -0.45
N PHE A 707 -15.21 -8.11 -0.08
CA PHE A 707 -13.82 -8.03 0.30
C PHE A 707 -12.92 -8.61 -0.80
N HIS A 708 -11.93 -7.82 -1.22
CA HIS A 708 -10.93 -8.17 -2.22
C HIS A 708 -11.56 -8.84 -3.45
N THR A 709 -10.99 -9.93 -3.96
CA THR A 709 -11.43 -10.71 -5.13
C THR A 709 -12.61 -11.64 -4.86
N ARG A 710 -13.50 -11.31 -3.91
CA ARG A 710 -14.74 -12.03 -3.57
C ARG A 710 -14.61 -13.50 -3.16
N THR A 711 -13.41 -14.07 -3.04
CA THR A 711 -13.20 -15.50 -2.74
C THR A 711 -13.95 -15.97 -1.49
N LYS A 712 -13.88 -15.19 -0.40
CA LYS A 712 -14.69 -15.36 0.83
C LYS A 712 -16.12 -14.79 0.67
N THR A 713 -16.26 -13.51 0.33
CA THR A 713 -17.54 -12.79 0.44
C THR A 713 -18.56 -13.13 -0.64
N GLY A 714 -18.15 -13.44 -1.87
CA GLY A 714 -19.04 -13.93 -2.93
C GLY A 714 -19.59 -15.34 -2.69
N ARG A 715 -19.04 -16.06 -1.69
CA ARG A 715 -19.54 -17.37 -1.22
C ARG A 715 -20.37 -17.28 0.07
N ALA A 716 -20.53 -16.09 0.64
CA ALA A 716 -21.48 -15.82 1.72
C ALA A 716 -22.81 -15.36 1.12
N ARG A 717 -23.90 -16.08 1.41
CA ARG A 717 -25.15 -15.97 0.61
C ARG A 717 -25.72 -14.55 0.63
N ARG A 718 -25.76 -13.91 1.80
CA ARG A 718 -26.34 -12.56 1.94
C ARG A 718 -25.51 -11.48 1.26
N LEU A 719 -24.17 -11.59 1.29
CA LEU A 719 -23.28 -10.62 0.65
C LEU A 719 -23.35 -10.74 -0.87
N GLN A 720 -23.38 -11.97 -1.38
CA GLN A 720 -23.54 -12.22 -2.82
C GLN A 720 -24.91 -11.77 -3.35
N GLN A 721 -25.95 -11.82 -2.54
CA GLN A 721 -27.27 -11.29 -2.89
C GLN A 721 -27.33 -9.75 -2.85
N ALA A 722 -26.51 -9.09 -2.04
CA ALA A 722 -26.51 -7.64 -1.88
C ALA A 722 -25.84 -6.88 -3.05
N ASP A 723 -24.80 -7.45 -3.67
CA ASP A 723 -24.13 -6.87 -4.84
C ASP A 723 -23.64 -7.96 -5.82
N PRO A 724 -24.54 -8.61 -6.58
CA PRO A 724 -24.23 -9.83 -7.30
C PRO A 724 -23.31 -9.65 -8.53
N GLN A 725 -23.21 -8.43 -9.08
CA GLN A 725 -22.53 -8.16 -10.35
C GLN A 725 -21.79 -6.82 -10.36
N PRO A 726 -20.68 -6.70 -11.12
CA PRO A 726 -19.99 -5.43 -11.30
C PRO A 726 -20.84 -4.44 -12.11
N PHE A 727 -20.42 -3.18 -12.09
CA PHE A 727 -21.01 -2.08 -12.84
C PHE A 727 -19.94 -1.07 -13.23
N VAL A 728 -20.21 -0.22 -14.22
CA VAL A 728 -19.44 1.00 -14.46
C VAL A 728 -20.27 2.19 -14.00
N ARG A 729 -19.71 3.03 -13.12
CA ARG A 729 -20.33 4.28 -12.68
C ARG A 729 -19.79 5.46 -13.47
N MET A 730 -20.66 6.34 -13.93
CA MET A 730 -20.32 7.54 -14.72
C MET A 730 -21.21 8.73 -14.34
N SER A 731 -20.85 9.94 -14.77
CA SER A 731 -21.63 11.14 -14.46
C SER A 731 -22.97 11.19 -15.23
N ASP A 732 -23.90 11.99 -14.71
CA ASP A 732 -25.19 12.29 -15.33
C ASP A 732 -25.04 13.15 -16.61
N ALA A 733 -24.00 13.98 -16.71
CA ALA A 733 -23.66 14.70 -17.93
C ALA A 733 -23.06 13.75 -19.00
N ASP A 734 -22.10 12.90 -18.61
CA ASP A 734 -21.46 11.94 -19.51
C ASP A 734 -22.47 10.91 -20.04
N ALA A 735 -23.37 10.42 -19.17
CA ALA A 735 -24.42 9.50 -19.57
C ALA A 735 -25.38 10.14 -20.59
N ARG A 736 -25.80 11.40 -20.37
CA ARG A 736 -26.62 12.15 -21.35
C ARG A 736 -25.90 12.36 -22.68
N ALA A 737 -24.62 12.74 -22.67
CA ALA A 737 -23.84 12.96 -23.88
C ALA A 737 -23.72 11.69 -24.75
N LEU A 738 -23.74 10.52 -24.11
CA LEU A 738 -23.72 9.21 -24.76
C LEU A 738 -25.12 8.60 -24.96
N TYR A 739 -26.19 9.31 -24.59
CA TYR A 739 -27.59 8.85 -24.61
C TYR A 739 -27.85 7.56 -23.82
N LEU A 740 -27.14 7.34 -22.71
CA LEU A 740 -27.20 6.14 -21.88
C LEU A 740 -28.30 6.21 -20.81
N THR A 741 -28.81 5.05 -20.42
CA THR A 741 -29.81 4.88 -19.35
C THR A 741 -29.30 4.00 -18.20
N GLU A 742 -29.89 4.13 -17.01
CA GLU A 742 -29.51 3.35 -15.82
C GLU A 742 -29.68 1.84 -16.08
N GLY A 743 -28.63 1.06 -15.81
CA GLY A 743 -28.61 -0.39 -16.05
C GLY A 743 -28.33 -0.80 -17.51
N GLU A 744 -28.21 0.14 -18.46
CA GLU A 744 -27.86 -0.16 -19.86
C GLU A 744 -26.47 -0.82 -19.95
N MET A 745 -26.34 -1.88 -20.75
CA MET A 745 -25.06 -2.58 -20.95
C MET A 745 -24.15 -1.80 -21.89
N VAL A 746 -22.91 -1.56 -21.48
CA VAL A 746 -21.87 -0.89 -22.29
C VAL A 746 -20.56 -1.66 -22.29
N VAL A 747 -19.79 -1.49 -23.36
CA VAL A 747 -18.39 -1.92 -23.40
C VAL A 747 -17.52 -0.76 -22.92
N VAL A 748 -16.77 -0.97 -21.83
CA VAL A 748 -15.73 -0.06 -21.37
C VAL A 748 -14.41 -0.54 -21.98
N ARG A 749 -13.76 0.30 -22.80
CA ARG A 749 -12.51 -0.04 -23.49
C ARG A 749 -11.37 0.88 -23.07
N SER A 750 -10.21 0.29 -22.77
CA SER A 750 -8.92 0.98 -22.59
C SER A 750 -7.96 0.63 -23.73
N ARG A 751 -6.73 1.14 -23.68
CA ARG A 751 -5.65 0.76 -24.60
C ARG A 751 -5.17 -0.70 -24.45
N ARG A 752 -5.54 -1.38 -23.36
CA ARG A 752 -5.10 -2.76 -23.02
C ARG A 752 -6.16 -3.84 -23.23
N GLY A 753 -7.43 -3.49 -23.12
CA GLY A 753 -8.52 -4.46 -23.16
C GLY A 753 -9.90 -3.82 -23.03
N SER A 754 -10.92 -4.66 -22.85
CA SER A 754 -12.29 -4.21 -22.63
C SER A 754 -13.07 -5.11 -21.67
N VAL A 755 -14.04 -4.52 -20.98
CA VAL A 755 -15.04 -5.21 -20.15
C VAL A 755 -16.44 -4.80 -20.59
N GLU A 756 -17.44 -5.63 -20.33
CA GLU A 756 -18.85 -5.34 -20.63
C GLU A 756 -19.65 -5.28 -19.33
N LEU A 757 -20.20 -4.11 -18.99
CA LEU A 757 -20.78 -3.82 -17.68
C LEU A 757 -22.07 -3.01 -17.78
N PRO A 758 -23.03 -3.18 -16.85
CA PRO A 758 -24.17 -2.29 -16.72
C PRO A 758 -23.73 -0.92 -16.17
N VAL A 759 -24.31 0.15 -16.70
CA VAL A 759 -24.09 1.53 -16.23
C VAL A 759 -24.84 1.78 -14.92
N ARG A 760 -24.21 2.52 -14.00
CA ARG A 760 -24.88 3.26 -12.90
C ARG A 760 -24.58 4.75 -13.00
N ILE A 761 -25.58 5.60 -12.99
CA ILE A 761 -25.46 7.04 -13.25
C ILE A 761 -25.34 7.83 -11.93
N GLY A 762 -24.43 8.79 -11.88
CA GLY A 762 -24.26 9.77 -10.80
C GLY A 762 -23.21 9.43 -9.74
N GLU A 763 -23.11 10.30 -8.72
CA GLU A 763 -22.16 10.22 -7.58
C GLU A 763 -20.66 10.19 -7.97
N ILE A 764 -20.32 10.76 -9.12
CA ILE A 764 -18.95 10.92 -9.63
C ILE A 764 -18.85 12.21 -10.45
N ASN A 765 -17.66 12.80 -10.54
CA ASN A 765 -17.38 13.98 -11.36
C ASN A 765 -17.52 13.67 -12.87
N ASP A 766 -17.80 14.70 -13.67
CA ASP A 766 -17.80 14.63 -15.13
C ASP A 766 -16.40 14.26 -15.68
N GLY A 767 -16.36 13.50 -16.77
CA GLY A 767 -15.12 13.01 -17.37
C GLY A 767 -14.47 11.84 -16.61
N HIS A 768 -15.08 11.33 -15.54
CA HIS A 768 -14.55 10.25 -14.71
C HIS A 768 -15.50 9.05 -14.67
N VAL A 769 -14.94 7.83 -14.71
CA VAL A 769 -15.68 6.59 -14.45
C VAL A 769 -15.07 5.75 -13.32
N PHE A 770 -15.90 4.92 -12.69
CA PHE A 770 -15.53 4.06 -11.57
C PHE A 770 -16.01 2.61 -11.75
N ILE A 771 -15.13 1.64 -11.51
CA ILE A 771 -15.47 0.20 -11.53
C ILE A 771 -15.01 -0.47 -10.21
N PRO A 772 -15.87 -1.23 -9.51
CA PRO A 772 -15.43 -2.03 -8.36
C PRO A 772 -14.58 -3.23 -8.81
N PHE A 773 -13.34 -3.34 -8.34
CA PHE A 773 -12.39 -4.38 -8.81
C PHE A 773 -12.69 -5.80 -8.27
N HIS A 774 -13.74 -5.94 -7.45
CA HIS A 774 -14.03 -7.15 -6.68
C HIS A 774 -14.32 -8.40 -7.52
N PHE A 775 -14.73 -8.23 -8.77
CA PHE A 775 -15.34 -9.26 -9.59
C PHE A 775 -14.33 -9.91 -10.54
N GLY A 776 -14.04 -11.19 -10.29
CA GLY A 776 -13.38 -12.08 -11.23
C GLY A 776 -14.39 -12.93 -12.01
N TYR A 777 -14.00 -14.17 -12.25
CA TYR A 777 -14.69 -15.11 -13.14
C TYR A 777 -15.13 -16.40 -12.45
N PHE A 778 -14.66 -16.72 -11.23
CA PHE A 778 -14.99 -17.97 -10.53
C PHE A 778 -16.50 -18.20 -10.30
N ASP A 779 -17.28 -17.13 -10.17
CA ASP A 779 -18.74 -17.16 -9.97
C ASP A 779 -19.53 -17.02 -11.27
N SER A 780 -18.86 -16.76 -12.40
CA SER A 780 -19.49 -16.49 -13.68
C SER A 780 -19.64 -17.76 -14.54
N LYS A 781 -20.81 -17.90 -15.18
CA LYS A 781 -20.99 -18.76 -16.37
C LYS A 781 -21.10 -17.94 -17.65
N ASP A 782 -21.06 -16.63 -17.52
CA ASP A 782 -21.19 -15.65 -18.59
C ASP A 782 -19.81 -15.47 -19.27
N PRO A 783 -19.71 -15.57 -20.60
CA PRO A 783 -18.47 -15.42 -21.35
C PRO A 783 -18.01 -13.96 -21.52
N ARG A 784 -18.63 -13.00 -20.83
CA ARG A 784 -18.25 -11.58 -20.88
C ARG A 784 -17.15 -11.23 -19.88
N SER A 785 -16.16 -10.50 -20.37
CA SER A 785 -15.10 -9.87 -19.58
C SER A 785 -15.70 -8.86 -18.60
N ARG A 786 -15.38 -8.99 -17.31
CA ARG A 786 -16.03 -8.23 -16.22
C ARG A 786 -15.07 -7.74 -15.13
N ALA A 787 -13.79 -8.14 -15.17
CA ALA A 787 -12.81 -7.78 -14.17
C ALA A 787 -12.19 -6.41 -14.46
N ALA A 788 -12.23 -5.48 -13.50
CA ALA A 788 -11.73 -4.11 -13.71
C ALA A 788 -10.25 -4.06 -14.14
N ASN A 789 -9.45 -5.04 -13.71
CA ASN A 789 -8.01 -5.11 -13.98
C ASN A 789 -7.64 -5.61 -15.40
N GLU A 790 -8.63 -5.94 -16.24
CA GLU A 790 -8.43 -6.06 -17.69
C GLU A 790 -8.13 -4.68 -18.32
N LEU A 791 -8.49 -3.58 -17.64
CA LEU A 791 -8.34 -2.21 -18.14
C LEU A 791 -7.12 -1.46 -17.57
N THR A 792 -6.56 -1.89 -16.43
CA THR A 792 -5.63 -1.09 -15.62
C THR A 792 -4.20 -1.13 -16.14
N VAL A 793 -3.48 -0.02 -15.96
CA VAL A 793 -2.08 0.15 -16.36
C VAL A 793 -1.15 -0.70 -15.50
N ALA A 794 -0.04 -1.17 -16.07
CA ALA A 794 1.01 -1.89 -15.34
C ALA A 794 2.00 -0.94 -14.61
N GLU A 795 1.89 0.37 -14.83
CA GLU A 795 2.73 1.43 -14.26
C GLU A 795 2.67 1.50 -12.72
N TRP A 796 3.78 1.92 -12.10
CA TRP A 796 3.96 1.94 -10.64
C TRP A 796 4.57 3.24 -10.10
N ASP A 797 4.36 3.50 -8.81
CA ASP A 797 5.08 4.54 -8.06
C ASP A 797 6.60 4.24 -8.02
N PRO A 798 7.48 5.23 -8.28
CA PRO A 798 8.91 4.97 -8.44
C PRO A 798 9.60 4.48 -7.16
N VAL A 799 9.10 4.86 -5.97
CA VAL A 799 9.66 4.48 -4.67
C VAL A 799 9.04 3.17 -4.17
N SER A 800 7.72 3.14 -3.95
CA SER A 800 7.05 2.01 -3.31
C SER A 800 6.83 0.81 -4.24
N LYS A 801 6.97 1.02 -5.56
CA LYS A 801 6.65 0.09 -6.65
C LYS A 801 5.18 -0.38 -6.60
N GLN A 802 4.29 0.42 -5.99
CA GLN A 802 2.85 0.15 -5.92
C GLN A 802 2.15 0.55 -7.24
N PRO A 803 1.33 -0.31 -7.87
CA PRO A 803 0.71 0.00 -9.16
C PRO A 803 -0.41 1.05 -9.12
N MET A 804 -0.55 1.80 -10.21
CA MET A 804 -1.50 2.90 -10.36
C MET A 804 -2.91 2.45 -10.79
N PHE A 805 -3.63 1.72 -9.93
CA PHE A 805 -5.01 1.28 -10.18
C PHE A 805 -6.07 2.40 -10.26
N LYS A 806 -5.71 3.65 -9.94
CA LYS A 806 -6.54 4.85 -10.05
C LYS A 806 -5.94 5.81 -11.07
N SER A 807 -5.52 5.24 -12.20
CA SER A 807 -5.00 5.93 -13.35
C SER A 807 -5.34 5.11 -14.60
N GLY A 808 -5.28 5.77 -15.76
CA GLY A 808 -5.68 5.21 -17.05
C GLY A 808 -6.88 5.92 -17.66
N ALA A 809 -7.01 5.78 -18.98
CA ALA A 809 -8.08 6.38 -19.76
C ALA A 809 -8.90 5.30 -20.47
N VAL A 810 -10.19 5.57 -20.61
CA VAL A 810 -11.17 4.68 -21.23
C VAL A 810 -12.16 5.44 -22.10
N ARG A 811 -12.87 4.69 -22.95
CA ARG A 811 -14.08 5.14 -23.64
C ARG A 811 -15.22 4.17 -23.37
N ILE A 812 -16.45 4.68 -23.50
CA ILE A 812 -17.68 3.91 -23.37
C ILE A 812 -18.28 3.71 -24.76
N GLU A 813 -18.47 2.45 -25.15
CA GLU A 813 -19.10 2.03 -26.40
C GLU A 813 -20.48 1.42 -26.08
N LYS A 814 -21.53 1.86 -26.79
CA LYS A 814 -22.86 1.26 -26.66
C LYS A 814 -22.90 -0.16 -27.22
N CYS A 815 -23.55 -1.08 -26.52
CA CYS A 815 -23.83 -2.43 -27.02
C CYS A 815 -24.94 -2.42 -28.08
N ILE A 816 -24.64 -1.99 -29.31
CA ILE A 816 -25.60 -2.01 -30.42
C ILE A 816 -25.78 -3.45 -30.90
N GLN A 817 -26.76 -4.15 -30.32
CA GLN A 817 -27.24 -5.44 -30.82
C GLN A 817 -28.00 -5.23 -32.13
N LYS A 818 -27.38 -5.57 -33.27
CA LYS A 818 -28.08 -5.70 -34.55
C LYS A 818 -28.62 -7.12 -34.67
N GLU A 819 -29.94 -7.26 -34.84
CA GLU A 819 -30.58 -8.55 -35.11
C GLU A 819 -29.85 -9.29 -36.25
N GLY A 820 -29.50 -10.56 -36.00
CA GLY A 820 -28.90 -11.44 -37.01
C GLY A 820 -27.38 -11.34 -37.23
N ARG A 821 -26.61 -10.57 -36.44
CA ARG A 821 -25.12 -10.61 -36.48
C ARG A 821 -24.53 -11.29 -35.24
N LYS A 822 -23.33 -11.88 -35.40
CA LYS A 822 -22.53 -12.45 -34.30
C LYS A 822 -22.32 -11.41 -33.20
N GLU A 823 -22.46 -11.86 -31.97
CA GLU A 823 -22.28 -11.09 -30.75
C GLU A 823 -20.89 -10.42 -30.68
N ASN A 824 -20.86 -9.09 -30.67
CA ASN A 824 -19.67 -8.30 -30.35
C ASN A 824 -19.53 -8.13 -28.82
N HIS A 825 -19.45 -9.25 -28.10
CA HIS A 825 -19.17 -9.26 -26.67
C HIS A 825 -17.67 -9.11 -26.41
N SER A 826 -17.30 -8.35 -25.38
CA SER A 826 -15.91 -8.38 -24.88
C SER A 826 -15.69 -9.72 -24.20
N LYS A 827 -14.94 -10.63 -24.83
CA LYS A 827 -14.83 -12.02 -24.37
C LYS A 827 -13.95 -12.16 -23.15
N GLU A 828 -14.38 -13.05 -22.28
CA GLU A 828 -13.65 -13.55 -21.11
C GLU A 828 -12.57 -14.54 -21.57
N GLU A 829 -11.30 -14.22 -21.31
CA GLU A 829 -10.14 -14.98 -21.80
C GLU A 829 -9.49 -15.90 -20.76
N GLN A 830 -9.85 -15.78 -19.49
CA GLN A 830 -9.33 -16.57 -18.37
C GLN A 830 -9.71 -18.05 -18.51
N THR A 831 -10.97 -18.35 -18.82
CA THR A 831 -11.44 -19.71 -19.08
C THR A 831 -10.80 -20.28 -20.34
N ALA A 832 -10.53 -19.45 -21.35
CA ALA A 832 -9.79 -19.87 -22.55
C ALA A 832 -8.32 -20.19 -22.21
N ALA A 833 -7.65 -19.34 -21.43
CA ALA A 833 -6.30 -19.57 -20.93
C ALA A 833 -6.22 -20.87 -20.11
N ILE A 834 -7.09 -21.05 -19.12
CA ILE A 834 -7.22 -22.28 -18.30
C ILE A 834 -7.43 -23.53 -19.16
N ARG A 835 -8.20 -23.44 -20.25
CA ARG A 835 -8.36 -24.54 -21.22
C ARG A 835 -7.07 -24.80 -22.01
N SER A 836 -6.33 -23.75 -22.39
CA SER A 836 -5.10 -23.85 -23.19
C SER A 836 -3.89 -24.43 -22.42
N VAL A 837 -3.86 -24.33 -21.09
CA VAL A 837 -2.84 -24.97 -20.22
C VAL A 837 -2.71 -26.48 -20.51
N LYS A 838 -3.81 -27.13 -20.90
CA LYS A 838 -3.84 -28.56 -21.26
C LYS A 838 -3.01 -28.93 -22.49
N GLN A 839 -2.66 -27.95 -23.33
CA GLN A 839 -2.03 -28.18 -24.63
C GLN A 839 -0.60 -27.66 -24.72
N LYS A 840 -0.27 -26.54 -24.04
CA LYS A 840 1.00 -25.83 -24.27
C LYS A 840 2.22 -26.35 -23.48
N LYS A 841 2.06 -27.00 -22.32
CA LYS A 841 3.16 -27.42 -21.41
C LYS A 841 4.05 -28.59 -21.95
N GLY A 842 4.49 -28.54 -23.22
CA GLY A 842 5.02 -29.73 -23.93
C GLY A 842 6.38 -29.66 -24.62
N GLN A 843 6.80 -28.55 -25.26
CA GLN A 843 7.94 -28.56 -26.22
C GLN A 843 8.64 -27.19 -26.41
N GLY A 844 9.99 -27.16 -26.56
CA GLY A 844 10.76 -25.98 -27.04
C GLY A 844 12.32 -26.08 -27.00
N LYS A 845 13.06 -25.51 -27.99
CA LYS A 845 14.52 -25.17 -28.01
C LYS A 845 14.90 -24.24 -29.21
N VAL A 846 16.09 -23.61 -29.20
CA VAL A 846 16.44 -22.28 -29.82
C VAL A 846 17.74 -22.27 -30.69
N ARG A 847 17.96 -21.27 -31.61
CA ARG A 847 19.30 -20.69 -32.03
C ARG A 847 19.27 -19.47 -33.01
N VAL A 848 20.25 -18.54 -32.95
CA VAL A 848 20.52 -17.36 -33.86
C VAL A 848 22.06 -17.04 -33.92
N ALA A 849 22.56 -16.16 -34.84
CA ALA A 849 23.98 -15.72 -35.02
C ALA A 849 24.10 -14.22 -35.50
N ASN A 850 25.32 -13.62 -35.60
CA ASN A 850 25.56 -12.15 -35.43
C ASN A 850 26.71 -11.49 -36.28
N ALA A 851 26.48 -10.28 -36.84
CA ALA A 851 27.28 -9.00 -36.94
C ALA A 851 28.80 -8.85 -37.29
N SER A 852 29.21 -7.66 -37.82
CA SER A 852 30.25 -6.73 -37.22
C SER A 852 30.90 -5.59 -38.10
N ASN A 853 31.26 -4.45 -37.46
CA ASN A 853 32.49 -3.59 -37.58
C ASN A 853 32.87 -2.76 -38.86
N SER A 854 33.67 -1.66 -38.84
CA SER A 854 34.33 -0.81 -37.77
C SER A 854 35.09 0.45 -38.30
N GLN A 855 35.40 1.45 -37.43
CA GLN A 855 36.65 2.29 -37.35
C GLN A 855 37.06 3.26 -38.54
N SER A 856 37.95 4.28 -38.42
CA SER A 856 38.52 5.11 -37.30
C SER A 856 39.38 6.33 -37.79
N SER A 857 39.85 7.16 -36.84
CA SER A 857 41.21 7.78 -36.74
C SER A 857 41.49 9.24 -37.19
N ALA A 858 42.55 9.85 -36.59
CA ALA A 858 42.66 11.13 -35.83
C ALA A 858 42.97 12.44 -36.64
N GLU A 859 43.87 13.41 -36.32
CA GLU A 859 44.24 14.16 -35.06
C GLU A 859 44.45 15.66 -35.43
N GLU A 860 44.25 16.63 -34.50
CA GLU A 860 45.05 17.88 -34.40
C GLU A 860 44.84 18.54 -33.01
N ARG A 861 45.85 19.26 -32.46
CA ARG A 861 45.82 19.80 -31.07
C ARG A 861 45.65 21.34 -31.00
N LEU A 862 44.39 21.79 -30.90
CA LEU A 862 43.99 23.19 -30.66
C LEU A 862 44.14 23.66 -29.19
N ARG A 863 43.80 24.94 -28.94
CA ARG A 863 43.57 25.55 -27.61
C ARG A 863 42.68 24.65 -26.74
N ARG A 864 43.27 24.13 -25.66
CA ARG A 864 42.65 23.00 -24.95
C ARG A 864 41.41 23.33 -24.13
N LEU A 865 41.19 24.57 -23.68
CA LEU A 865 39.94 24.90 -22.97
C LEU A 865 38.73 24.91 -23.92
N GLU A 866 38.84 25.61 -25.05
CA GLU A 866 37.80 25.65 -26.10
C GLU A 866 37.53 24.24 -26.67
N LEU A 867 38.59 23.41 -26.82
CA LEU A 867 38.45 21.99 -27.15
C LEU A 867 37.75 21.20 -26.05
N TRP A 868 38.12 21.39 -24.78
CA TRP A 868 37.66 20.55 -23.68
C TRP A 868 36.23 20.90 -23.27
N LEU A 869 35.89 22.20 -23.23
CA LEU A 869 34.52 22.68 -23.08
C LEU A 869 33.64 22.20 -24.25
N GLY A 870 34.13 22.33 -25.49
CA GLY A 870 33.47 21.78 -26.67
C GLY A 870 33.37 20.26 -26.69
N ALA A 871 34.30 19.55 -26.07
CA ALA A 871 34.25 18.09 -25.93
C ALA A 871 33.32 17.64 -24.82
N THR A 872 33.23 18.36 -23.69
CA THR A 872 32.20 18.16 -22.67
C THR A 872 30.81 18.39 -23.27
N HIS A 873 30.62 19.50 -23.99
CA HIS A 873 29.35 19.79 -24.66
C HIS A 873 28.99 18.69 -25.66
N GLN A 874 29.92 18.34 -26.54
CA GLN A 874 29.67 17.33 -27.56
C GLN A 874 29.46 15.93 -26.97
N ALA A 875 30.11 15.58 -25.86
CA ALA A 875 29.85 14.34 -25.14
C ALA A 875 28.45 14.32 -24.50
N LEU A 876 27.96 15.46 -23.99
CA LEU A 876 26.58 15.59 -23.50
C LEU A 876 25.53 15.51 -24.64
N GLU A 877 25.82 16.09 -25.81
CA GLU A 877 24.99 15.89 -27.01
C GLU A 877 24.97 14.41 -27.44
N VAL A 878 26.12 13.75 -27.46
CA VAL A 878 26.24 12.31 -27.79
C VAL A 878 25.58 11.43 -26.72
N LEU A 879 25.60 11.82 -25.43
CA LEU A 879 24.86 11.16 -24.36
C LEU A 879 23.34 11.24 -24.58
N ASN A 880 22.84 12.41 -24.97
CA ASN A 880 21.43 12.56 -25.35
C ASN A 880 21.06 11.73 -26.60
N ASP A 881 21.98 11.53 -27.54
CA ASP A 881 21.78 10.61 -28.67
C ASP A 881 21.86 9.12 -28.24
N ILE A 882 22.78 8.75 -27.35
CA ILE A 882 22.80 7.41 -26.71
C ILE A 882 21.45 7.14 -26.05
N TYR A 883 20.89 8.10 -25.32
CA TYR A 883 19.55 7.94 -24.75
C TYR A 883 18.47 7.76 -25.82
N LYS A 884 18.46 8.56 -26.91
CA LYS A 884 17.51 8.37 -28.03
C LYS A 884 17.60 6.99 -28.68
N ASP A 885 18.78 6.37 -28.70
CA ASP A 885 18.99 5.02 -29.26
C ASP A 885 18.61 3.92 -28.27
N LEU A 886 18.99 4.06 -26.99
CA LEU A 886 18.74 3.06 -25.95
C LEU A 886 17.28 3.00 -25.53
N ILE A 887 16.58 4.14 -25.45
CA ILE A 887 15.17 4.21 -25.06
C ILE A 887 14.28 3.28 -25.92
N PRO A 888 14.29 3.33 -27.27
CA PRO A 888 13.49 2.41 -28.09
C PRO A 888 14.03 0.97 -28.08
N ARG A 889 15.35 0.74 -27.93
CA ARG A 889 15.93 -0.62 -27.84
C ARG A 889 15.49 -1.33 -26.56
N LEU A 890 15.61 -0.65 -25.42
CA LEU A 890 15.36 -1.17 -24.07
C LEU A 890 13.93 -0.91 -23.57
N VAL A 891 13.00 -0.57 -24.47
CA VAL A 891 11.57 -0.37 -24.15
C VAL A 891 10.91 -1.62 -23.54
N HIS A 892 11.50 -2.79 -23.77
CA HIS A 892 11.09 -4.07 -23.19
C HIS A 892 11.48 -4.23 -21.70
N ASP A 893 12.32 -3.33 -21.16
CA ASP A 893 12.67 -3.24 -19.74
C ASP A 893 12.12 -1.91 -19.18
N PRO A 894 10.88 -1.88 -18.66
CA PRO A 894 10.19 -0.63 -18.32
C PRO A 894 10.90 0.20 -17.25
N GLU A 895 11.66 -0.45 -16.38
CA GLU A 895 12.43 0.21 -15.32
C GLU A 895 13.65 0.94 -15.90
N VAL A 896 14.37 0.29 -16.82
CA VAL A 896 15.47 0.94 -17.57
C VAL A 896 14.91 2.04 -18.47
N TYR A 897 13.90 1.76 -19.29
CA TYR A 897 13.23 2.73 -20.18
C TYR A 897 12.84 4.03 -19.45
N SER A 898 12.09 3.90 -18.34
CA SER A 898 11.60 5.06 -17.57
C SER A 898 12.74 5.86 -16.95
N GLY A 899 13.79 5.17 -16.48
CA GLY A 899 14.99 5.82 -15.98
C GLY A 899 15.76 6.55 -17.08
N LEU A 900 15.95 5.95 -18.26
CA LEU A 900 16.63 6.58 -19.40
C LEU A 900 15.93 7.87 -19.87
N GLU A 901 14.59 7.92 -19.90
CA GLU A 901 13.87 9.19 -20.20
C GLU A 901 14.12 10.27 -19.13
N VAL A 902 14.22 9.89 -17.85
CA VAL A 902 14.60 10.82 -16.79
C VAL A 902 16.06 11.28 -16.94
N MET A 903 17.01 10.37 -17.22
CA MET A 903 18.43 10.73 -17.42
C MET A 903 18.63 11.61 -18.65
N ARG A 904 17.89 11.35 -19.73
CA ARG A 904 17.84 12.19 -20.93
C ARG A 904 17.35 13.61 -20.62
N ARG A 905 16.27 13.74 -19.84
CA ARG A 905 15.79 15.04 -19.36
C ARG A 905 16.86 15.78 -18.55
N ILE A 906 17.51 15.09 -17.61
CA ILE A 906 18.61 15.67 -16.81
C ILE A 906 19.77 16.12 -17.72
N THR A 907 20.14 15.34 -18.74
CA THR A 907 21.17 15.74 -19.72
C THR A 907 20.77 16.99 -20.51
N LEU A 908 19.49 17.14 -20.89
CA LEU A 908 18.98 18.38 -21.51
C LEU A 908 19.03 19.57 -20.54
N ASP A 909 18.84 19.36 -19.25
CA ASP A 909 18.94 20.42 -18.22
C ASP A 909 20.40 20.88 -18.04
N ILE A 910 21.35 19.94 -18.04
CA ILE A 910 22.80 20.22 -18.06
C ILE A 910 23.18 21.04 -19.30
N LEU A 911 22.74 20.62 -20.50
CA LEU A 911 22.99 21.33 -21.76
C LEU A 911 22.44 22.77 -21.70
N ARG A 912 21.21 22.95 -21.20
CA ARG A 912 20.62 24.29 -21.00
C ARG A 912 21.44 25.16 -20.04
N LYS A 913 22.02 24.57 -18.98
CA LYS A 913 22.83 25.29 -17.99
C LYS A 913 24.24 25.67 -18.50
N LEU A 914 24.85 24.85 -19.36
CA LEU A 914 26.18 25.11 -19.92
C LEU A 914 26.15 26.04 -21.15
N ASN A 915 25.05 26.09 -21.91
CA ASN A 915 24.96 26.88 -23.15
C ASN A 915 25.37 28.37 -23.04
N PRO A 916 25.03 29.13 -21.97
CA PRO A 916 25.49 30.51 -21.80
C PRO A 916 27.03 30.62 -21.68
N VAL A 917 27.64 29.69 -20.95
CA VAL A 917 29.10 29.60 -20.73
C VAL A 917 29.81 29.24 -22.04
N ILE A 918 29.27 28.25 -22.76
CA ILE A 918 29.78 27.80 -24.07
C ILE A 918 29.75 28.95 -25.09
N SER A 919 28.66 29.72 -25.09
CA SER A 919 28.51 30.90 -25.96
C SER A 919 29.53 32.00 -25.63
N ARG A 920 29.89 32.17 -24.35
CA ARG A 920 30.83 33.18 -23.83
C ARG A 920 32.28 32.86 -24.13
N TYR A 921 32.71 31.61 -23.92
CA TYR A 921 34.12 31.21 -24.05
C TYR A 921 34.50 30.64 -25.42
N HIS A 922 33.50 30.41 -26.28
CA HIS A 922 33.59 29.69 -27.54
C HIS A 922 34.04 28.23 -27.39
N GLU A 923 33.67 27.40 -28.36
CA GLU A 923 33.94 25.96 -28.32
C GLU A 923 34.46 25.44 -29.66
N SER A 924 35.33 24.44 -29.60
CA SER A 924 35.80 23.71 -30.77
C SER A 924 35.39 22.24 -30.66
N ARG A 925 34.17 21.94 -31.12
CA ARG A 925 33.56 20.60 -31.03
C ARG A 925 34.31 19.52 -31.82
N GLN A 926 35.14 19.89 -32.79
CA GLN A 926 35.70 18.97 -33.80
C GLN A 926 36.52 17.82 -33.20
N TYR A 927 37.33 18.10 -32.17
CA TYR A 927 38.09 17.07 -31.45
C TYR A 927 37.19 16.18 -30.60
N GLY A 928 36.34 16.80 -29.77
CA GLY A 928 35.45 16.11 -28.85
C GLY A 928 34.44 15.19 -29.53
N ARG A 929 33.91 15.61 -30.69
CA ARG A 929 32.97 14.81 -31.49
C ARG A 929 33.56 13.47 -31.89
N LYS A 930 34.81 13.47 -32.34
CA LYS A 930 35.50 12.27 -32.79
C LYS A 930 35.70 11.26 -31.65
N VAL A 931 36.10 11.75 -30.47
CA VAL A 931 36.32 10.89 -29.29
C VAL A 931 34.99 10.41 -28.71
N ALA A 932 34.01 11.30 -28.50
CA ALA A 932 32.71 10.94 -27.96
C ALA A 932 31.93 9.99 -28.88
N THR A 933 31.92 10.22 -30.20
CA THR A 933 31.30 9.29 -31.16
C THR A 933 32.07 7.96 -31.22
N SER A 934 33.40 7.96 -31.32
CA SER A 934 34.17 6.71 -31.32
C SER A 934 34.02 5.92 -30.02
N LEU A 935 33.85 6.59 -28.87
CA LEU A 935 33.58 5.95 -27.58
C LEU A 935 32.16 5.38 -27.53
N ARG A 936 31.16 6.13 -28.01
CA ARG A 936 29.79 5.61 -28.22
C ARG A 936 29.82 4.35 -29.08
N ASP A 937 30.42 4.41 -30.26
CA ASP A 937 30.42 3.30 -31.22
C ASP A 937 31.17 2.07 -30.68
N SER A 938 32.16 2.26 -29.80
CA SER A 938 32.91 1.17 -29.16
C SER A 938 32.19 0.55 -27.95
N LEU A 939 31.49 1.36 -27.16
CA LEU A 939 30.76 0.91 -25.97
C LEU A 939 29.35 0.39 -26.32
N PHE A 940 28.74 0.94 -27.37
CA PHE A 940 27.41 0.58 -27.88
C PHE A 940 27.52 0.07 -29.32
N PRO A 941 28.16 -1.11 -29.54
CA PRO A 941 28.21 -1.70 -30.87
C PRO A 941 26.80 -1.97 -31.41
N VAL A 942 26.67 -1.97 -32.73
CA VAL A 942 25.46 -2.44 -33.41
C VAL A 942 25.41 -3.96 -33.27
N VAL A 943 24.50 -4.45 -32.42
CA VAL A 943 24.21 -5.86 -32.24
C VAL A 943 22.97 -6.19 -33.08
N GLU A 944 22.99 -7.30 -33.81
CA GLU A 944 21.80 -7.76 -34.53
C GLU A 944 20.81 -8.46 -33.58
N GLU A 945 19.53 -8.23 -33.86
CA GLU A 945 18.31 -8.63 -33.14
C GLU A 945 18.40 -9.71 -32.04
N GLY A 946 18.14 -9.31 -30.79
CA GLY A 946 17.76 -10.21 -29.70
C GLY A 946 17.49 -9.46 -28.40
N SER A 947 16.23 -9.43 -27.93
CA SER A 947 15.83 -8.78 -26.68
C SER A 947 16.21 -9.64 -25.45
N ASP A 948 17.51 -9.77 -25.20
CA ASP A 948 18.07 -10.54 -24.09
C ASP A 948 18.45 -9.62 -22.91
N ALA A 949 18.24 -10.08 -21.68
CA ALA A 949 18.60 -9.36 -20.46
C ALA A 949 20.10 -9.04 -20.39
N TYR A 950 20.93 -9.81 -21.10
CA TYR A 950 22.35 -9.52 -21.27
C TYR A 950 22.62 -8.23 -22.05
N GLU A 951 21.82 -7.90 -23.08
CA GLU A 951 21.97 -6.63 -23.83
C GLU A 951 21.75 -5.43 -22.91
N ALA A 952 20.71 -5.46 -22.08
CA ALA A 952 20.42 -4.41 -21.12
C ALA A 952 21.57 -4.20 -20.11
N LEU A 953 22.17 -5.29 -19.62
CA LEU A 953 23.31 -5.21 -18.70
C LEU A 953 24.56 -4.62 -19.37
N VAL A 954 24.87 -5.04 -20.60
CA VAL A 954 25.99 -4.50 -21.40
C VAL A 954 25.75 -3.02 -21.72
N ALA A 955 24.53 -2.63 -22.10
CA ALA A 955 24.18 -1.24 -22.38
C ALA A 955 24.27 -0.34 -21.13
N LEU A 956 23.89 -0.84 -19.95
CA LEU A 956 24.06 -0.11 -18.70
C LEU A 956 25.54 0.04 -18.31
N GLN A 957 26.36 -1.00 -18.51
CA GLN A 957 27.81 -0.94 -18.29
C GLN A 957 28.49 0.05 -19.25
N ALA A 958 28.12 0.01 -20.53
CA ALA A 958 28.54 0.96 -21.55
C ALA A 958 28.17 2.41 -21.16
N LEU A 959 26.96 2.61 -20.63
CA LEU A 959 26.48 3.91 -20.16
C LEU A 959 27.27 4.41 -18.93
N ASP A 960 27.57 3.56 -17.96
CA ASP A 960 28.37 3.93 -16.78
C ASP A 960 29.79 4.38 -17.16
N VAL A 961 30.42 3.69 -18.12
CA VAL A 961 31.73 4.09 -18.67
C VAL A 961 31.64 5.44 -19.41
N PHE A 962 30.59 5.67 -20.22
CA PHE A 962 30.40 6.93 -20.92
C PHE A 962 30.09 8.12 -19.98
N LEU A 963 29.31 7.88 -18.92
CA LEU A 963 29.07 8.87 -17.88
C LEU A 963 30.34 9.18 -17.08
N THR A 964 31.19 8.17 -16.82
CA THR A 964 32.51 8.36 -16.19
C THR A 964 33.45 9.20 -17.05
N TYR A 965 33.39 9.06 -18.37
CA TYR A 965 34.13 9.91 -19.31
C TYR A 965 33.70 11.40 -19.19
N ILE A 966 32.39 11.67 -19.10
CA ILE A 966 31.86 13.04 -18.90
C ILE A 966 32.20 13.56 -17.49
N GLU A 967 32.14 12.72 -16.45
CA GLU A 967 32.55 13.08 -15.08
C GLU A 967 34.02 13.53 -15.04
N GLY A 968 34.91 12.81 -15.72
CA GLY A 968 36.32 13.20 -15.87
C GLY A 968 36.50 14.54 -16.59
N HIS A 969 35.70 14.80 -17.62
CA HIS A 969 35.67 16.08 -18.32
C HIS A 969 35.26 17.25 -17.41
N LEU A 970 34.17 17.10 -16.66
CA LEU A 970 33.68 18.12 -15.73
C LEU A 970 34.63 18.33 -14.54
N THR A 971 35.27 17.26 -14.06
CA THR A 971 36.30 17.32 -13.02
C THR A 971 37.48 18.19 -13.44
N ALA A 972 37.92 18.10 -14.71
CA ALA A 972 38.97 18.96 -15.24
C ALA A 972 38.48 20.41 -15.53
N LEU A 973 37.19 20.62 -15.84
CA LEU A 973 36.62 21.96 -15.96
C LEU A 973 36.45 22.67 -14.61
N SER A 974 36.30 21.95 -13.50
CA SER A 974 36.06 22.54 -12.18
C SER A 974 37.17 23.50 -11.69
N PRO A 975 38.47 23.16 -11.73
CA PRO A 975 39.53 24.13 -11.43
C PRO A 975 39.73 25.16 -12.56
N ALA A 976 39.43 24.82 -13.81
CA ALA A 976 39.58 25.73 -14.94
C ALA A 976 38.55 26.88 -14.93
N SER A 977 37.30 26.60 -14.55
CA SER A 977 36.26 27.62 -14.37
C SER A 977 36.55 28.52 -13.18
N GLN A 978 37.06 27.96 -12.08
CA GLN A 978 37.53 28.72 -10.91
C GLN A 978 38.70 29.66 -11.27
N ALA A 979 39.68 29.18 -12.06
CA ALA A 979 40.82 29.99 -12.49
C ALA A 979 40.46 31.15 -13.44
N LEU A 980 39.28 31.09 -14.07
CA LEU A 980 38.72 32.19 -14.88
C LEU A 980 37.89 33.20 -14.07
N TRP A 981 37.65 32.93 -12.79
CA TRP A 981 36.86 33.78 -11.88
C TRP A 981 35.41 34.04 -12.34
N ASP A 982 34.86 33.18 -13.20
CA ASP A 982 33.47 33.24 -13.66
C ASP A 982 32.58 32.36 -12.78
N HIS A 983 31.85 33.00 -11.86
CA HIS A 983 30.90 32.34 -10.97
C HIS A 983 29.83 31.53 -11.71
N GLU A 984 29.33 32.01 -12.85
CA GLU A 984 28.31 31.31 -13.64
C GLU A 984 28.89 30.03 -14.26
N PHE A 985 30.16 30.07 -14.69
CA PHE A 985 30.88 28.88 -15.15
C PHE A 985 31.12 27.89 -14.00
N VAL A 986 31.56 28.34 -12.83
CA VAL A 986 31.74 27.47 -11.66
C VAL A 986 30.43 26.78 -11.27
N ASP A 987 29.32 27.52 -11.22
CA ASP A 987 28.02 26.97 -10.84
C ASP A 987 27.44 26.03 -11.90
N ALA A 988 27.61 26.34 -13.20
CA ALA A 988 27.21 25.45 -14.28
C ALA A 988 28.00 24.13 -14.27
N VAL A 989 29.31 24.16 -13.98
CA VAL A 989 30.12 22.93 -13.84
C VAL A 989 29.69 22.12 -12.62
N LYS A 990 29.51 22.75 -11.45
CA LYS A 990 29.05 22.05 -10.23
C LYS A 990 27.67 21.40 -10.41
N PHE A 991 26.73 22.12 -11.01
CA PHE A 991 25.41 21.60 -11.37
C PHE A 991 25.54 20.34 -12.26
N SER A 992 26.36 20.44 -13.31
CA SER A 992 26.64 19.33 -14.22
C SER A 992 27.29 18.13 -13.52
N GLN A 993 28.23 18.35 -12.59
CA GLN A 993 28.89 17.28 -11.84
C GLN A 993 27.88 16.50 -10.99
N ASN A 994 27.03 17.20 -10.21
CA ASN A 994 26.01 16.57 -9.36
C ASN A 994 25.03 15.72 -10.19
N ASP A 995 24.56 16.24 -11.33
CA ASP A 995 23.57 15.55 -12.15
C ASP A 995 24.16 14.42 -13.01
N ILE A 996 25.44 14.48 -13.41
CA ILE A 996 26.14 13.31 -14.00
C ILE A 996 26.36 12.22 -12.95
N GLN A 997 26.69 12.60 -11.70
CA GLN A 997 26.82 11.62 -10.60
C GLN A 997 25.49 10.93 -10.27
N ARG A 998 24.35 11.65 -10.33
CA ARG A 998 23.01 11.04 -10.21
C ARG A 998 22.75 10.02 -11.33
N GLN A 999 23.06 10.37 -12.58
CA GLN A 999 22.91 9.46 -13.74
C GLN A 999 23.80 8.22 -13.61
N LYS A 1000 25.04 8.38 -13.14
CA LYS A 1000 26.00 7.28 -12.93
C LYS A 1000 25.59 6.37 -11.78
N ALA A 1001 25.15 6.93 -10.65
CA ALA A 1001 24.61 6.16 -9.53
C ALA A 1001 23.41 5.32 -9.97
N TRP A 1002 22.52 5.88 -10.80
CA TRP A 1002 21.40 5.14 -11.40
C TRP A 1002 21.87 3.97 -12.29
N ALA A 1003 22.81 4.21 -13.22
CA ALA A 1003 23.35 3.16 -14.10
C ALA A 1003 24.03 2.04 -13.30
N THR A 1004 24.97 2.38 -12.41
CA THR A 1004 25.64 1.43 -11.49
C THR A 1004 24.63 0.64 -10.64
N GLN A 1005 23.55 1.26 -10.16
CA GLN A 1005 22.52 0.56 -9.39
C GLN A 1005 21.80 -0.49 -10.25
N HIS A 1006 21.39 -0.18 -11.48
CA HIS A 1006 20.74 -1.17 -12.35
C HIS A 1006 21.68 -2.30 -12.78
N ILE A 1007 22.98 -2.04 -12.97
CA ILE A 1007 23.99 -3.10 -13.17
C ILE A 1007 23.97 -4.07 -11.99
N LYS A 1008 24.10 -3.56 -10.75
CA LYS A 1008 24.06 -4.39 -9.53
C LYS A 1008 22.75 -5.17 -9.37
N VAL A 1009 21.62 -4.52 -9.68
CA VAL A 1009 20.27 -5.12 -9.57
C VAL A 1009 20.10 -6.31 -10.50
N LYS A 1010 20.59 -6.22 -11.75
CA LYS A 1010 20.31 -7.20 -12.81
C LYS A 1010 21.39 -8.27 -12.97
N SER A 1011 22.64 -8.01 -12.56
CA SER A 1011 23.77 -8.94 -12.71
C SER A 1011 23.49 -10.38 -12.22
N PRO A 1012 22.95 -10.62 -11.01
CA PRO A 1012 22.79 -11.99 -10.51
C PRO A 1012 21.87 -12.87 -11.37
N GLN A 1013 20.78 -12.29 -11.90
CA GLN A 1013 19.81 -12.98 -12.74
C GLN A 1013 20.31 -13.11 -14.18
N THR A 1014 20.97 -12.08 -14.69
CA THR A 1014 21.47 -12.02 -16.08
C THR A 1014 22.68 -12.93 -16.31
N LEU A 1015 23.55 -13.07 -15.31
CA LEU A 1015 24.80 -13.85 -15.43
C LEU A 1015 24.65 -15.34 -15.06
N LEU A 1016 23.46 -15.77 -14.60
CA LEU A 1016 23.12 -17.16 -14.30
C LEU A 1016 24.16 -17.90 -13.43
N VAL A 1017 24.70 -17.22 -12.41
CA VAL A 1017 25.85 -17.70 -11.60
C VAL A 1017 25.52 -19.02 -10.89
N PRO A 1018 26.12 -20.17 -11.26
CA PRO A 1018 25.77 -21.46 -10.66
C PRO A 1018 26.20 -21.55 -9.19
N VAL A 1019 25.44 -22.30 -8.39
CA VAL A 1019 25.81 -22.62 -7.00
C VAL A 1019 26.85 -23.75 -7.02
N ALA A 1020 28.12 -23.41 -7.26
CA ALA A 1020 29.22 -24.35 -7.08
C ALA A 1020 29.29 -24.82 -5.63
N ALA A 1021 29.55 -26.11 -5.41
CA ALA A 1021 29.84 -26.61 -4.07
C ALA A 1021 31.20 -26.04 -3.59
N PRO A 1022 31.41 -25.82 -2.28
CA PRO A 1022 32.71 -25.38 -1.76
C PRO A 1022 33.87 -26.27 -2.23
N ASP A 1023 33.59 -27.56 -2.35
CA ASP A 1023 34.52 -28.60 -2.76
C ASP A 1023 34.98 -28.45 -4.22
N GLU A 1024 34.12 -27.91 -5.10
CA GLU A 1024 34.43 -27.68 -6.53
C GLU A 1024 35.37 -26.47 -6.71
N LEU A 1025 35.21 -25.44 -5.87
CA LEU A 1025 36.04 -24.22 -5.85
C LEU A 1025 37.48 -24.46 -5.33
N HIS A 1026 37.74 -25.63 -4.75
CA HIS A 1026 39.04 -26.04 -4.22
C HIS A 1026 39.68 -27.20 -4.98
N SER A 1027 39.12 -27.59 -6.13
CA SER A 1027 39.75 -28.54 -7.04
C SER A 1027 40.73 -27.84 -7.99
N ASP A 1028 41.94 -28.40 -8.13
CA ASP A 1028 42.97 -27.93 -9.08
C ASP A 1028 42.55 -28.08 -10.55
N GLU A 1029 41.41 -28.72 -10.84
CA GLU A 1029 40.84 -28.89 -12.18
C GLU A 1029 39.84 -27.80 -12.58
N SER A 1030 39.71 -26.71 -11.79
CA SER A 1030 38.83 -25.56 -12.07
C SER A 1030 39.32 -24.64 -13.22
N THR A 1031 39.66 -25.23 -14.37
CA THR A 1031 39.77 -24.52 -15.65
C THR A 1031 38.52 -24.73 -16.50
N LEU A 1032 38.11 -23.66 -17.17
CA LEU A 1032 36.89 -23.51 -17.99
C LEU A 1032 36.93 -24.32 -19.32
N SER A 1033 37.36 -25.58 -19.28
CA SER A 1033 37.65 -26.42 -20.45
C SER A 1033 36.69 -27.63 -20.65
N GLY A 1034 35.81 -27.92 -19.68
CA GLY A 1034 34.97 -29.12 -19.68
C GLY A 1034 33.72 -29.10 -20.59
N TYR A 1035 33.13 -27.92 -20.89
CA TYR A 1035 31.82 -27.81 -21.55
C TYR A 1035 31.88 -27.72 -23.09
N LEU A 1036 32.60 -28.65 -23.73
CA LEU A 1036 32.50 -28.91 -25.18
C LEU A 1036 32.58 -30.41 -25.49
N ARG A 1037 31.52 -31.17 -25.17
CA ARG A 1037 31.18 -32.46 -25.80
C ARG A 1037 29.71 -32.84 -25.53
N CYS A 1038 28.97 -33.03 -26.63
CA CYS A 1038 27.53 -33.36 -26.76
C CYS A 1038 26.55 -32.21 -26.43
#